data_AF-A0AAV6N291-F1
#
_entry.id   AF-A0AAV6N291-F1
#
_cell.length_a   1.000
_cell.length_b   1.000
_cell.length_c   1.000
_cell.angle_alpha   90.00
_cell.angle_beta   90.00
_cell.angle_gamma   90.00
#
_symmetry.space_group_name_H-M   'P 1'
#
loop_
_entity.id
_entity.type
_entity.pdbx_description
1 polymer ?
#
loop_
_entity_poly.entity_id
_entity_poly.type
_entity_poly.pdbx_seq_one_letter_code
_entity_poly.pdbx_strand_id
1 'polypeptide(L)'
;MISCSSESPKVDITSPYQRNNEHNLPSNPKEVEDLRRDSATNPLIAFTFDELKLITENFRQDRVLGGGGFGSVYKGFITEDLREGIVPLPVAVKVHDGFNSYQGHREWLAEVIFLGQLSHPNLVKLIGYCCEDEHRVLIYEYMARGSVENNLFSRVLLPLPWSIRMKIAFGAAKGLAFLHDAEKPVIYRDFKTSNILLDSDYNPKLSDFGLAKDGPVGDKSHVSTRIMGTYGYAAPEYILTGHLTPRSDVYSYGVVLLELLTGRKSLDKLRPAREQNLTDWALPLLKEKKKLMTIVDPRLGGEYPVKGFQKAAMLAYHCLNKNPKARPLMRDIVDSLEPLQEFRLTRSARLSPSYPNQSLLPLNPKTPFRLRRFLGRWLLLSQPCLPLSVVLRRNRSSKISAMAKELHFNQDGSAIKKLQNGVNKLADLVGVTLGPKGRNVVLESKYGSPKIVNDGVELEDPVENIGAKLVRQAAAKTNDLAGDGTTTSVVLAQGLIAEGVKVVAAGANPVLITRGIEKTAKALVSELKQMSKEVEDSELADVAAVSAGNNYEVGNMIAEAMSKVGRKGVVTLEEGRSADNSLYVVEGMQFDRGYISPYFVTDSEKMAVEFDNCKLLLVDKKITNARDLINILEEAIRGGYPVLIMAEDIEQEALATLVVNKLRGSLKIAALKAPGFGERKSQYLDDIAILTGATVIREEVGLSLDKAGKEVLGTASKVVLTKDTTTIVGDGSTQDAVSKRVAQIKTLIEAADQDYEKEKLNERIAKLSGGVAVIQVGAQTETELKEKKLRVEDALNATKAAVEEGIVVGGGCTLLRLASKVDAIKESFENDEEKVGADIVKRALAYPLKLIAKNAGVNGSVVSEKVLSSDNFRYGYNAATGNYEDLMAAGIIDPTKVVRCCLEHAASVAKTFLMSDCVVVEIKEPEPVAAGNPMDNSGYGY
;
A
#
# COMPACT_ATOMS: atom_id res chain seq x y z
N MET A 1 39.01 -4.20 69.98
CA MET A 1 39.69 -5.46 69.61
C MET A 1 38.80 -6.09 68.55
N ILE A 2 39.13 -6.09 67.25
CA ILE A 2 40.20 -6.87 66.58
C ILE A 2 39.94 -8.37 66.84
N SER A 3 39.73 -9.28 65.87
CA SER A 3 39.81 -9.29 64.40
C SER A 3 38.66 -10.20 63.84
N CYS A 4 38.49 -10.64 62.58
CA CYS A 4 39.43 -10.88 61.47
C CYS A 4 38.72 -10.90 60.10
N SER A 5 39.53 -10.78 59.04
CA SER A 5 39.15 -10.63 57.62
C SER A 5 39.33 -11.90 56.80
N SER A 6 38.58 -12.05 55.70
CA SER A 6 39.10 -12.69 54.48
C SER A 6 38.35 -12.22 53.22
N GLU A 7 39.12 -11.85 52.19
CA GLU A 7 38.62 -11.57 50.84
C GLU A 7 38.61 -12.86 50.00
N SER A 8 37.70 -12.94 49.04
CA SER A 8 37.99 -13.46 47.68
C SER A 8 36.82 -13.11 46.74
N PRO A 9 37.09 -12.91 45.43
CA PRO A 9 36.26 -12.04 44.61
C PRO A 9 35.13 -12.78 43.88
N LYS A 10 33.97 -12.13 43.75
CA LYS A 10 32.97 -12.52 42.74
C LYS A 10 33.40 -11.97 41.39
N VAL A 11 33.79 -12.87 40.50
CA VAL A 11 34.05 -12.59 39.08
C VAL A 11 32.70 -12.35 38.39
N ASP A 12 32.39 -11.08 38.12
CA ASP A 12 31.18 -10.66 37.44
C ASP A 12 31.41 -10.67 35.91
N ILE A 13 31.14 -11.82 35.27
CA ILE A 13 31.15 -11.93 33.79
C ILE A 13 29.74 -11.62 33.30
N THR A 14 29.40 -10.34 33.32
CA THR A 14 28.29 -9.78 32.54
C THR A 14 28.87 -8.81 31.51
N SER A 15 28.64 -9.08 30.22
CA SER A 15 29.27 -8.28 29.15
C SER A 15 28.70 -6.86 29.12
N PRO A 16 29.53 -5.80 29.06
CA PRO A 16 29.09 -4.42 29.36
C PRO A 16 28.34 -3.72 28.21
N TYR A 17 27.61 -4.45 27.36
CA TYR A 17 27.08 -3.97 26.07
C TYR A 17 25.57 -4.18 25.87
N GLN A 18 24.76 -4.08 26.94
CA GLN A 18 23.28 -4.09 26.82
C GLN A 18 22.55 -3.00 27.62
N ARG A 19 23.22 -1.90 27.99
CA ARG A 19 22.56 -0.64 28.37
C ARG A 19 23.30 0.55 27.76
N ASN A 20 22.51 1.52 27.27
CA ASN A 20 22.91 2.81 26.70
C ASN A 20 23.58 2.77 25.31
N ASN A 21 22.76 2.92 24.25
CA ASN A 21 22.95 3.84 23.12
C ASN A 21 21.96 3.52 21.97
N GLU A 22 20.72 4.00 22.04
CA GLU A 22 19.80 3.98 20.88
C GLU A 22 20.03 5.17 19.91
N HIS A 23 21.05 6.02 20.15
CA HIS A 23 21.31 7.23 19.37
C HIS A 23 22.51 7.19 18.40
N ASN A 24 23.38 6.17 18.47
CA ASN A 24 24.48 5.99 17.51
C ASN A 24 24.36 4.61 16.82
N LEU A 25 23.74 4.60 15.64
CA LEU A 25 23.83 3.48 14.70
C LEU A 25 25.15 3.56 13.91
N PRO A 26 25.79 2.42 13.56
CA PRO A 26 27.11 2.41 12.95
C PRO A 26 27.12 3.08 11.57
N SER A 27 27.99 4.07 11.39
CA SER A 27 28.03 4.95 10.23
C SER A 27 29.03 4.53 9.15
N ASN A 28 29.99 3.65 9.48
CA ASN A 28 31.09 3.25 8.61
C ASN A 28 31.46 1.76 8.80
N PRO A 29 32.21 1.14 7.88
CA PRO A 29 32.51 -0.30 7.93
C PRO A 29 33.32 -0.76 9.15
N LYS A 30 34.09 0.12 9.80
CA LYS A 30 34.87 -0.25 11.00
C LYS A 30 33.95 -0.46 12.20
N GLU A 31 33.03 0.47 12.43
CA GLU A 31 32.01 0.34 13.49
C GLU A 31 31.11 -0.89 13.29
N VAL A 32 30.83 -1.26 12.04
CA VAL A 32 30.08 -2.48 11.69
C VAL A 32 30.87 -3.74 12.04
N GLU A 33 32.18 -3.75 11.80
CA GLU A 33 33.04 -4.90 12.12
C GLU A 33 33.31 -5.01 13.64
N ASP A 34 33.47 -3.89 14.35
CA ASP A 34 33.60 -3.83 15.81
C ASP A 34 32.36 -4.43 16.53
N LEU A 35 31.18 -4.29 15.93
CA LEU A 35 29.94 -4.92 16.40
C LEU A 35 29.87 -6.44 16.12
N ARG A 36 30.67 -6.97 15.18
CA ARG A 36 30.66 -8.40 14.79
C ARG A 36 31.53 -9.31 15.67
N ARG A 37 32.46 -8.76 16.46
CA ARG A 37 33.38 -9.39 17.46
C ARG A 37 33.84 -10.83 17.17
N ASP A 38 35.12 -10.97 16.81
CA ASP A 38 35.86 -12.24 16.71
C ASP A 38 35.19 -13.36 15.89
N SER A 39 34.33 -13.01 14.93
CA SER A 39 33.69 -13.96 14.02
C SER A 39 34.62 -14.40 12.88
N ALA A 40 35.63 -15.22 13.20
CA ALA A 40 36.59 -15.78 12.24
C ALA A 40 36.00 -16.81 11.25
N THR A 41 34.67 -17.01 11.24
CA THR A 41 33.98 -18.09 10.52
C THR A 41 33.48 -17.73 9.12
N ASN A 42 33.24 -16.44 8.82
CA ASN A 42 32.82 -15.98 7.49
C ASN A 42 33.26 -14.51 7.25
N PRO A 43 34.42 -14.27 6.61
CA PRO A 43 34.86 -12.91 6.30
C PRO A 43 33.93 -12.28 5.24
N LEU A 44 33.28 -11.18 5.60
CA LEU A 44 32.49 -10.38 4.68
C LEU A 44 33.38 -9.36 3.98
N ILE A 45 33.13 -9.13 2.68
CA ILE A 45 33.83 -8.10 1.92
C ILE A 45 33.09 -6.77 2.09
N ALA A 46 33.77 -5.74 2.61
CA ALA A 46 33.31 -4.37 2.51
C ALA A 46 33.57 -3.86 1.08
N PHE A 47 32.50 -3.54 0.37
CA PHE A 47 32.51 -2.96 -0.97
C PHE A 47 32.22 -1.46 -0.90
N THR A 48 32.90 -0.68 -1.74
CA THR A 48 32.53 0.73 -1.96
C THR A 48 31.30 0.83 -2.86
N PHE A 49 30.59 1.95 -2.81
CA PHE A 49 29.43 2.18 -3.67
C PHE A 49 29.80 2.22 -5.16
N ASP A 50 31.03 2.65 -5.49
CA ASP A 50 31.55 2.63 -6.87
C ASP A 50 31.90 1.22 -7.36
N GLU A 51 32.45 0.35 -6.51
CA GLU A 51 32.60 -1.08 -6.84
C GLU A 51 31.23 -1.73 -7.11
N LEU A 52 30.19 -1.33 -6.36
CA LEU A 52 28.83 -1.81 -6.59
C LEU A 52 28.21 -1.29 -7.89
N LYS A 53 28.54 -0.07 -8.33
CA LYS A 53 28.21 0.40 -9.69
C LYS A 53 28.88 -0.49 -10.73
N LEU A 54 30.15 -0.87 -10.59
CA LEU A 54 30.80 -1.78 -11.54
C LEU A 54 30.12 -3.17 -11.56
N ILE A 55 29.89 -3.77 -10.38
CA ILE A 55 29.22 -5.08 -10.23
C ILE A 55 27.83 -5.11 -10.87
N THR A 56 27.06 -4.02 -10.74
CA THR A 56 25.67 -3.91 -11.21
C THR A 56 25.51 -3.22 -12.58
N GLU A 57 26.62 -2.89 -13.26
CA GLU A 57 26.65 -2.05 -14.47
C GLU A 57 25.90 -0.71 -14.31
N ASN A 58 26.13 -0.04 -13.18
CA ASN A 58 25.51 1.21 -12.73
C ASN A 58 24.01 1.07 -12.40
N PHE A 59 23.67 0.03 -11.62
CA PHE A 59 22.31 -0.28 -11.15
C PHE A 59 21.25 -0.28 -12.26
N ARG A 60 21.58 -0.85 -13.43
CA ARG A 60 20.66 -0.86 -14.57
C ARG A 60 19.37 -1.60 -14.25
N GLN A 61 18.25 -1.04 -14.73
CA GLN A 61 16.92 -1.60 -14.51
C GLN A 61 16.72 -2.98 -15.14
N ASP A 62 17.44 -3.32 -16.22
CA ASP A 62 17.39 -4.65 -16.86
C ASP A 62 18.07 -5.75 -16.03
N ARG A 63 18.81 -5.38 -14.98
CA ARG A 63 19.39 -6.29 -13.99
C ARG A 63 18.52 -6.45 -12.74
N VAL A 64 17.39 -5.75 -12.60
CA VAL A 64 16.52 -5.88 -11.42
C VAL A 64 15.90 -7.29 -11.34
N LEU A 65 16.14 -7.96 -10.21
CA LEU A 65 15.60 -9.28 -9.87
C LEU A 65 14.26 -9.19 -9.14
N GLY A 66 14.00 -8.06 -8.48
CA GLY A 66 12.75 -7.76 -7.79
C GLY A 66 12.89 -6.52 -6.90
N GLY A 67 11.78 -6.04 -6.38
CA GLY A 67 11.72 -4.94 -5.41
C GLY A 67 10.48 -5.05 -4.54
N GLY A 68 10.56 -4.55 -3.31
CA GLY A 68 9.47 -4.62 -2.33
C GLY A 68 9.68 -3.59 -1.21
N GLY A 69 9.01 -3.78 -0.06
CA GLY A 69 9.10 -2.86 1.09
C GLY A 69 10.47 -2.73 1.76
N PHE A 70 11.49 -3.44 1.23
CA PHE A 70 12.86 -3.51 1.74
C PHE A 70 13.90 -3.04 0.71
N GLY A 71 13.45 -2.34 -0.35
CA GLY A 71 14.28 -1.82 -1.42
C GLY A 71 14.37 -2.71 -2.66
N SER A 72 15.33 -2.39 -3.54
CA SER A 72 15.49 -2.99 -4.88
C SER A 72 16.67 -3.97 -4.93
N VAL A 73 16.47 -5.13 -5.56
CA VAL A 73 17.50 -6.16 -5.72
C VAL A 73 17.95 -6.25 -7.17
N TYR A 74 19.24 -6.06 -7.41
CA TYR A 74 19.89 -6.09 -8.72
C TYR A 74 20.73 -7.36 -8.89
N LYS A 75 20.86 -7.84 -10.12
CA LYS A 75 21.80 -8.88 -10.51
C LYS A 75 23.17 -8.26 -10.75
N GLY A 76 24.15 -8.68 -9.98
CA GLY A 76 25.54 -8.31 -10.18
C GLY A 76 26.38 -9.44 -10.75
N PHE A 77 27.57 -9.09 -11.23
CA PHE A 77 28.65 -10.05 -11.46
C PHE A 77 29.95 -9.47 -10.93
N ILE A 78 30.60 -10.21 -10.02
CA ILE A 78 31.94 -9.89 -9.54
C ILE A 78 32.95 -10.45 -10.55
N THR A 79 33.87 -9.60 -11.03
CA THR A 79 34.93 -9.96 -11.98
C THR A 79 36.29 -10.09 -11.29
N GLU A 80 37.24 -10.78 -11.91
CA GLU A 80 38.63 -10.88 -11.42
C GLU A 80 39.30 -9.48 -11.36
N ASP A 81 38.96 -8.62 -12.33
CA ASP A 81 39.50 -7.25 -12.45
C ASP A 81 39.03 -6.29 -11.34
N LEU A 82 38.03 -6.65 -10.54
CA LEU A 82 37.46 -5.76 -9.53
C LEU A 82 38.42 -5.53 -8.34
N ARG A 83 39.03 -6.62 -7.84
CA ARG A 83 40.00 -6.57 -6.74
C ARG A 83 40.81 -7.88 -6.72
N GLU A 84 42.12 -7.77 -6.60
CA GLU A 84 43.04 -8.91 -6.59
C GLU A 84 42.67 -9.90 -5.47
N GLY A 85 42.46 -11.17 -5.84
CA GLY A 85 42.09 -12.25 -4.92
C GLY A 85 40.59 -12.50 -4.69
N ILE A 86 39.67 -11.71 -5.28
CA ILE A 86 38.24 -12.01 -5.23
C ILE A 86 37.85 -13.03 -6.33
N VAL A 87 37.08 -14.06 -5.95
CA VAL A 87 36.58 -15.10 -6.87
C VAL A 87 35.40 -14.57 -7.70
N PRO A 88 35.39 -14.74 -9.04
CA PRO A 88 34.26 -14.35 -9.88
C PRO A 88 32.98 -15.10 -9.54
N LEU A 89 31.88 -14.37 -9.38
CA LEU A 89 30.59 -14.94 -9.00
C LEU A 89 29.42 -14.07 -9.47
N PRO A 90 28.32 -14.66 -9.97
CA PRO A 90 27.04 -13.95 -10.07
C PRO A 90 26.48 -13.69 -8.67
N VAL A 91 26.07 -12.44 -8.41
CA VAL A 91 25.59 -11.99 -7.10
C VAL A 91 24.21 -11.33 -7.20
N ALA A 92 23.52 -11.22 -6.07
CA ALA A 92 22.34 -10.40 -5.90
C ALA A 92 22.68 -9.23 -4.96
N VAL A 93 22.43 -8.00 -5.40
CA VAL A 93 22.78 -6.75 -4.72
C VAL A 93 21.49 -6.07 -4.26
N LYS A 94 21.16 -6.15 -2.97
CA LYS A 94 19.97 -5.54 -2.34
C LYS A 94 20.33 -4.15 -1.85
N VAL A 95 19.77 -3.12 -2.48
CA VAL A 95 19.89 -1.71 -2.09
C VAL A 95 18.68 -1.36 -1.23
N HIS A 96 18.90 -0.88 0.01
CA HIS A 96 17.81 -0.39 0.86
C HIS A 96 17.49 1.07 0.52
N ASP A 97 16.21 1.40 0.34
CA ASP A 97 15.80 2.74 -0.09
C ASP A 97 15.92 3.77 1.04
N GLY A 98 16.71 4.83 0.83
CA GLY A 98 17.06 5.83 1.85
C GLY A 98 15.90 6.67 2.43
N PHE A 99 14.69 6.57 1.87
CA PHE A 99 13.51 7.31 2.35
C PHE A 99 12.99 6.84 3.72
N ASN A 100 13.48 5.72 4.26
CA ASN A 100 13.03 5.12 5.52
C ASN A 100 14.19 4.91 6.52
N SER A 101 15.10 5.90 6.57
CA SER A 101 16.48 5.81 7.08
C SER A 101 16.66 4.98 8.37
N TYR A 102 15.89 5.23 9.43
CA TYR A 102 16.04 4.51 10.71
C TYR A 102 15.58 3.05 10.68
N GLN A 103 14.53 2.69 9.92
CA GLN A 103 14.07 1.30 9.87
C GLN A 103 14.94 0.48 8.90
N GLY A 104 15.18 1.00 7.70
CA GLY A 104 15.99 0.31 6.68
C GLY A 104 17.41 0.04 7.17
N HIS A 105 18.01 0.97 7.91
CA HIS A 105 19.32 0.78 8.53
C HIS A 105 19.33 -0.36 9.57
N ARG A 106 18.30 -0.46 10.42
CA ARG A 106 18.22 -1.52 11.44
C ARG A 106 18.06 -2.90 10.82
N GLU A 107 17.26 -3.01 9.76
CA GLU A 107 17.07 -4.26 9.02
C GLU A 107 18.35 -4.66 8.29
N TRP A 108 19.02 -3.72 7.61
CA TRP A 108 20.34 -3.91 7.02
C TRP A 108 21.37 -4.42 8.03
N LEU A 109 21.46 -3.76 9.19
CA LEU A 109 22.43 -4.11 10.25
C LEU A 109 22.13 -5.51 10.83
N ALA A 110 20.85 -5.86 11.01
CA ALA A 110 20.47 -7.21 11.45
C ALA A 110 20.92 -8.28 10.45
N GLU A 111 20.78 -8.05 9.14
CA GLU A 111 21.26 -8.99 8.13
C GLU A 111 22.78 -9.14 8.12
N VAL A 112 23.53 -8.04 8.26
CA VAL A 112 25.00 -8.10 8.35
C VAL A 112 25.44 -8.89 9.59
N ILE A 113 24.80 -8.70 10.74
CA ILE A 113 25.13 -9.41 11.98
C ILE A 113 24.82 -10.90 11.84
N PHE A 114 23.58 -11.28 11.50
CA PHE A 114 23.17 -12.69 11.48
C PHE A 114 23.82 -13.46 10.32
N LEU A 115 23.68 -13.01 9.06
CA LEU A 115 24.26 -13.73 7.92
C LEU A 115 25.79 -13.58 7.81
N GLY A 116 26.37 -12.57 8.47
CA GLY A 116 27.82 -12.42 8.61
C GLY A 116 28.45 -13.38 9.61
N GLN A 117 27.67 -14.08 10.44
CA GLN A 117 28.16 -15.04 11.44
C GLN A 117 27.69 -16.48 11.16
N LEU A 118 26.63 -16.65 10.38
CA LEU A 118 25.99 -17.94 10.09
C LEU A 118 26.40 -18.49 8.71
N SER A 119 26.69 -19.79 8.63
CA SER A 119 27.00 -20.48 7.37
C SER A 119 26.39 -21.88 7.36
N HIS A 120 25.46 -22.14 6.43
CA HIS A 120 24.74 -23.41 6.32
C HIS A 120 24.20 -23.62 4.89
N PRO A 121 24.19 -24.83 4.32
CA PRO A 121 23.77 -25.06 2.93
C PRO A 121 22.34 -24.63 2.57
N ASN A 122 21.45 -24.49 3.57
CA ASN A 122 20.08 -23.99 3.40
C ASN A 122 19.88 -22.55 3.88
N LEU A 123 20.94 -21.76 4.03
CA LEU A 123 20.89 -20.31 4.21
C LEU A 123 21.56 -19.62 3.01
N VAL A 124 21.04 -18.47 2.58
CA VAL A 124 21.65 -17.68 1.51
C VAL A 124 22.92 -17.04 2.04
N LYS A 125 24.04 -17.31 1.38
CA LYS A 125 25.35 -16.75 1.73
C LYS A 125 25.39 -15.24 1.45
N LEU A 126 25.58 -14.45 2.51
CA LEU A 126 26.03 -13.07 2.41
C LEU A 126 27.53 -13.08 2.05
N ILE A 127 27.89 -12.33 1.01
CA ILE A 127 29.25 -12.19 0.46
C ILE A 127 29.90 -10.92 0.99
N GLY A 128 29.11 -9.84 1.14
CA GLY A 128 29.60 -8.55 1.56
C GLY A 128 28.50 -7.53 1.76
N TYR A 129 28.92 -6.32 2.12
CA TYR A 129 28.05 -5.17 2.36
C TYR A 129 28.72 -3.87 1.91
N CYS A 130 27.91 -2.81 1.80
CA CYS A 130 28.39 -1.43 1.67
C CYS A 130 27.72 -0.56 2.74
N CYS A 131 28.51 0.30 3.37
CA CYS A 131 28.13 1.25 4.42
C CYS A 131 28.93 2.53 4.22
N GLU A 132 28.47 3.38 3.29
CA GLU A 132 29.10 4.66 2.92
C GLU A 132 27.99 5.71 2.85
N ASP A 133 28.17 6.86 3.50
CA ASP A 133 27.17 7.94 3.61
C ASP A 133 25.76 7.42 3.96
N GLU A 134 24.77 7.66 3.10
CA GLU A 134 23.38 7.17 3.19
C GLU A 134 23.18 5.78 2.54
N HIS A 135 24.20 5.22 1.87
CA HIS A 135 24.09 3.96 1.14
C HIS A 135 24.19 2.76 2.08
N ARG A 136 23.16 1.91 2.09
CA ARG A 136 23.12 0.64 2.81
C ARG A 136 22.75 -0.48 1.83
N VAL A 137 23.75 -1.29 1.49
CA VAL A 137 23.63 -2.31 0.44
C VAL A 137 24.15 -3.66 0.96
N LEU A 138 23.52 -4.75 0.54
CA LEU A 138 23.89 -6.13 0.86
C LEU A 138 24.14 -6.94 -0.42
N ILE A 139 25.15 -7.79 -0.40
CA ILE A 139 25.60 -8.57 -1.56
C ILE A 139 25.53 -10.05 -1.20
N TYR A 140 24.66 -10.80 -1.87
CA TYR A 140 24.41 -12.23 -1.64
C TYR A 140 24.79 -13.08 -2.85
N GLU A 141 24.88 -14.39 -2.67
CA GLU A 141 24.91 -15.33 -3.80
C GLU A 141 23.64 -15.23 -4.69
N TYR A 142 23.79 -15.43 -6.00
CA TYR A 142 22.68 -15.36 -6.94
C TYR A 142 21.82 -16.63 -6.96
N MET A 143 20.54 -16.50 -6.60
CA MET A 143 19.58 -17.61 -6.54
C MET A 143 18.78 -17.74 -7.83
N ALA A 144 19.25 -18.60 -8.73
CA ALA A 144 18.84 -18.62 -10.15
C ALA A 144 17.37 -18.92 -10.45
N ARG A 145 16.60 -19.51 -9.52
CA ARG A 145 15.16 -19.81 -9.70
C ARG A 145 14.22 -18.89 -8.93
N GLY A 146 14.73 -17.86 -8.25
CA GLY A 146 13.92 -16.95 -7.44
C GLY A 146 13.29 -17.64 -6.23
N SER A 147 12.14 -17.14 -5.76
CA SER A 147 11.47 -17.64 -4.56
C SER A 147 10.60 -18.88 -4.79
N VAL A 148 10.30 -19.61 -3.71
CA VAL A 148 9.29 -20.67 -3.71
C VAL A 148 7.92 -20.11 -4.11
N GLU A 149 7.56 -18.90 -3.65
CA GLU A 149 6.30 -18.23 -4.04
C GLU A 149 6.16 -18.13 -5.58
N ASN A 150 7.22 -17.65 -6.24
CA ASN A 150 7.27 -17.49 -7.70
C ASN A 150 7.13 -18.82 -8.45
N ASN A 151 7.55 -19.93 -7.85
CA ASN A 151 7.49 -21.27 -8.47
C ASN A 151 6.18 -22.02 -8.12
N LEU A 152 5.60 -21.77 -6.95
CA LEU A 152 4.45 -22.51 -6.42
C LEU A 152 3.10 -21.95 -6.89
N PHE A 153 2.98 -20.62 -6.97
CA PHE A 153 1.74 -19.93 -7.33
C PHE A 153 1.72 -19.36 -8.74
N SER A 154 2.81 -19.51 -9.50
CA SER A 154 2.80 -19.16 -10.92
C SER A 154 1.72 -19.96 -11.66
N ARG A 155 1.05 -19.27 -12.60
CA ARG A 155 0.11 -19.85 -13.55
C ARG A 155 0.79 -20.24 -14.87
N VAL A 156 2.04 -19.80 -15.08
CA VAL A 156 2.81 -19.93 -16.32
C VAL A 156 3.88 -21.04 -16.20
N LEU A 157 4.49 -21.18 -15.02
CA LEU A 157 5.44 -22.27 -14.76
C LEU A 157 4.67 -23.58 -14.52
N LEU A 158 5.29 -24.70 -14.93
CA LEU A 158 4.77 -26.02 -14.59
C LEU A 158 4.67 -26.17 -13.07
N PRO A 159 3.57 -26.74 -12.54
CA PRO A 159 3.41 -26.96 -11.11
C PRO A 159 4.60 -27.75 -10.54
N LEU A 160 5.16 -27.27 -9.42
CA LEU A 160 6.26 -27.97 -8.75
C LEU A 160 5.86 -29.44 -8.46
N PRO A 161 6.61 -30.44 -8.95
CA PRO A 161 6.31 -31.85 -8.68
C PRO A 161 6.42 -32.18 -7.19
N TRP A 162 5.71 -33.21 -6.73
CA TRP A 162 5.71 -33.65 -5.32
C TRP A 162 7.13 -33.78 -4.73
N SER A 163 8.05 -34.41 -5.46
CA SER A 163 9.44 -34.61 -5.05
C SER A 163 10.17 -33.29 -4.81
N ILE A 164 9.96 -32.28 -5.66
CA ILE A 164 10.54 -30.95 -5.49
C ILE A 164 9.89 -30.21 -4.31
N ARG A 165 8.57 -30.33 -4.12
CA ARG A 165 7.91 -29.73 -2.94
C ARG A 165 8.41 -30.31 -1.63
N MET A 166 8.64 -31.63 -1.55
CA MET A 166 9.24 -32.26 -0.37
C MET A 166 10.74 -31.95 -0.21
N LYS A 167 11.48 -31.77 -1.31
CA LYS A 167 12.87 -31.25 -1.29
C LYS A 167 12.93 -29.86 -0.67
N ILE A 168 12.01 -28.97 -1.07
CA ILE A 168 11.88 -27.61 -0.57
C ILE A 168 11.50 -27.60 0.91
N ALA A 169 10.46 -28.35 1.30
CA ALA A 169 10.03 -28.46 2.70
C ALA A 169 11.18 -28.89 3.63
N PHE A 170 11.84 -30.01 3.29
CA PHE A 170 12.94 -30.56 4.08
C PHE A 170 14.15 -29.63 4.20
N GLY A 171 14.60 -29.03 3.10
CA GLY A 171 15.76 -28.12 3.15
C GLY A 171 15.45 -26.82 3.89
N ALA A 172 14.23 -26.28 3.74
CA ALA A 172 13.80 -25.12 4.53
C ALA A 172 13.67 -25.46 6.04
N ALA A 173 13.22 -26.68 6.36
CA ALA A 173 13.20 -27.18 7.74
C ALA A 173 14.62 -27.33 8.32
N LYS A 174 15.60 -27.83 7.53
CA LYS A 174 17.01 -27.88 7.92
C LYS A 174 17.60 -26.48 8.17
N GLY A 175 17.23 -25.49 7.35
CA GLY A 175 17.61 -24.10 7.56
C GLY A 175 17.15 -23.55 8.91
N LEU A 176 15.86 -23.73 9.25
CA LEU A 176 15.33 -23.32 10.56
C LEU A 176 15.89 -24.14 11.73
N ALA A 177 16.10 -25.45 11.57
CA ALA A 177 16.67 -26.30 12.61
C ALA A 177 18.07 -25.82 13.01
N PHE A 178 18.93 -25.51 12.02
CA PHE A 178 20.25 -24.93 12.26
C PHE A 178 20.20 -23.61 13.03
N LEU A 179 19.22 -22.73 12.73
CA LEU A 179 19.04 -21.47 13.47
C LEU A 179 18.58 -21.70 14.92
N HIS A 180 17.70 -22.68 15.15
CA HIS A 180 17.10 -22.95 16.46
C HIS A 180 17.99 -23.77 17.40
N ASP A 181 18.84 -24.65 16.86
CA ASP A 181 19.72 -25.54 17.62
C ASP A 181 21.09 -24.90 17.94
N ALA A 182 21.33 -23.64 17.54
CA ALA A 182 22.51 -22.86 17.90
C ALA A 182 22.55 -22.52 19.42
N GLU A 183 23.75 -22.35 19.99
CA GLU A 183 23.96 -22.04 21.43
C GLU A 183 23.17 -20.80 21.88
N LYS A 184 23.08 -19.80 21.00
CA LYS A 184 22.07 -18.74 21.04
C LYS A 184 21.11 -19.00 19.87
N PRO A 185 19.89 -19.51 20.13
CA PRO A 185 18.93 -19.75 19.07
C PRO A 185 18.60 -18.46 18.33
N VAL A 186 18.59 -18.45 17.00
CA VAL A 186 18.17 -17.30 16.19
C VAL A 186 16.73 -17.54 15.74
N ILE A 187 15.84 -16.58 16.02
CA ILE A 187 14.44 -16.64 15.61
C ILE A 187 14.29 -15.83 14.32
N TYR A 188 13.83 -16.50 13.27
CA TYR A 188 13.81 -15.97 11.89
C TYR A 188 12.65 -14.99 11.66
N ARG A 189 11.50 -15.22 12.31
CA ARG A 189 10.36 -14.30 12.51
C ARG A 189 9.53 -13.94 11.28
N ASP A 190 10.07 -13.98 10.06
CA ASP A 190 9.32 -13.71 8.81
C ASP A 190 9.31 -14.88 7.81
N PHE A 191 9.15 -16.10 8.32
CA PHE A 191 9.22 -17.33 7.52
C PHE A 191 8.00 -17.51 6.60
N LYS A 192 8.23 -17.37 5.29
CA LYS A 192 7.20 -17.37 4.24
C LYS A 192 7.77 -17.85 2.90
N THR A 193 6.92 -18.26 1.96
CA THR A 193 7.34 -18.78 0.65
C THR A 193 8.09 -17.78 -0.24
N SER A 194 7.94 -16.46 -0.04
CA SER A 194 8.71 -15.47 -0.79
C SER A 194 10.19 -15.40 -0.35
N ASN A 195 10.50 -15.73 0.90
CA ASN A 195 11.85 -15.58 1.47
C ASN A 195 12.67 -16.89 1.44
N ILE A 196 12.07 -17.99 0.96
CA ILE A 196 12.78 -19.22 0.61
C ILE A 196 13.17 -19.12 -0.86
N LEU A 197 14.46 -18.93 -1.15
CA LEU A 197 14.99 -18.84 -2.51
C LEU A 197 15.50 -20.20 -3.01
N LEU A 198 15.55 -20.36 -4.33
CA LEU A 198 15.87 -21.60 -5.01
C LEU A 198 17.04 -21.43 -5.97
N ASP A 199 18.02 -22.33 -5.88
CA ASP A 199 19.14 -22.38 -6.81
C ASP A 199 18.77 -23.13 -8.12
N SER A 200 19.74 -23.30 -9.01
CA SER A 200 19.57 -24.01 -10.29
C SER A 200 19.02 -25.44 -10.14
N ASP A 201 19.23 -26.10 -9.01
CA ASP A 201 18.86 -27.49 -8.73
C ASP A 201 17.65 -27.61 -7.77
N TYR A 202 16.94 -26.50 -7.51
CA TYR A 202 15.85 -26.41 -6.54
C TYR A 202 16.26 -26.79 -5.10
N ASN A 203 17.51 -26.53 -4.71
CA ASN A 203 17.87 -26.53 -3.29
C ASN A 203 17.32 -25.24 -2.64
N PRO A 204 16.55 -25.34 -1.54
CA PRO A 204 16.01 -24.17 -0.86
C PRO A 204 17.07 -23.52 0.04
N LYS A 205 17.10 -22.19 0.06
CA LYS A 205 17.90 -21.38 0.99
C LYS A 205 17.04 -20.26 1.59
N LEU A 206 17.13 -20.07 2.91
CA LEU A 206 16.44 -18.96 3.59
C LEU A 206 17.22 -17.65 3.37
N SER A 207 16.51 -16.58 3.02
CA SER A 207 17.05 -15.24 2.72
C SER A 207 16.45 -14.17 3.66
N ASP A 208 16.78 -12.90 3.49
CA ASP A 208 16.03 -11.76 4.07
C ASP A 208 15.89 -11.83 5.61
N PHE A 209 17.02 -11.65 6.30
CA PHE A 209 17.13 -11.78 7.77
C PHE A 209 16.83 -10.46 8.52
N GLY A 210 16.31 -9.43 7.85
CA GLY A 210 16.20 -8.07 8.42
C GLY A 210 15.29 -7.95 9.66
N LEU A 211 14.39 -8.92 9.86
CA LEU A 211 13.53 -9.01 11.04
C LEU A 211 14.00 -10.05 12.08
N ALA A 212 15.04 -10.82 11.78
CA ALA A 212 15.56 -11.87 12.67
C ALA A 212 16.02 -11.29 14.02
N LYS A 213 16.03 -12.14 15.05
CA LYS A 213 16.38 -11.73 16.41
C LYS A 213 16.99 -12.88 17.19
N ASP A 214 17.93 -12.57 18.08
CA ASP A 214 18.36 -13.51 19.11
C ASP A 214 17.14 -14.01 19.90
N GLY A 215 17.12 -15.31 20.12
CA GLY A 215 16.16 -16.01 20.96
C GLY A 215 16.43 -15.82 22.45
N PRO A 216 15.61 -16.46 23.30
CA PRO A 216 15.81 -16.39 24.75
C PRO A 216 17.12 -17.09 25.16
N VAL A 217 17.87 -16.46 26.05
CA VAL A 217 19.13 -16.97 26.63
C VAL A 217 18.99 -17.05 28.15
N GLY A 218 19.56 -18.09 28.76
CA GLY A 218 19.42 -18.39 30.20
C GLY A 218 17.98 -18.76 30.57
N ASP A 219 17.51 -18.32 31.74
CA ASP A 219 16.17 -18.65 32.27
C ASP A 219 14.99 -17.96 31.56
N LYS A 220 15.25 -17.21 30.47
CA LYS A 220 14.18 -16.54 29.71
C LYS A 220 13.39 -17.57 28.91
N SER A 221 12.06 -17.42 28.88
CA SER A 221 11.17 -18.33 28.13
C SER A 221 10.80 -17.84 26.73
N HIS A 222 11.03 -16.57 26.44
CA HIS A 222 10.65 -15.89 25.19
C HIS A 222 11.42 -14.56 25.04
N VAL A 223 11.22 -13.91 23.90
CA VAL A 223 11.77 -12.57 23.59
C VAL A 223 10.62 -11.61 23.30
N SER A 224 10.37 -10.66 24.20
CA SER A 224 9.37 -9.62 23.98
C SER A 224 9.84 -8.65 22.89
N THR A 225 8.99 -8.40 21.90
CA THR A 225 9.37 -7.59 20.74
C THR A 225 8.15 -7.10 19.97
N ARG A 226 8.30 -5.99 19.23
CA ARG A 226 7.25 -5.50 18.31
C ARG A 226 6.78 -6.62 17.40
N ILE A 227 5.47 -6.77 17.22
CA ILE A 227 4.90 -7.70 16.26
C ILE A 227 5.35 -7.25 14.87
N MET A 228 6.16 -8.09 14.23
CA MET A 228 6.77 -7.89 12.92
C MET A 228 6.78 -9.25 12.21
N GLY A 229 6.68 -9.25 10.88
CA GLY A 229 6.52 -10.45 10.07
C GLY A 229 5.22 -10.40 9.25
N THR A 230 5.12 -11.29 8.27
CA THR A 230 4.08 -11.22 7.24
C THR A 230 2.75 -11.79 7.70
N TYR A 231 1.68 -11.03 7.46
CA TYR A 231 0.31 -11.43 7.80
C TYR A 231 -0.08 -12.73 7.08
N GLY A 232 -0.75 -13.63 7.79
CA GLY A 232 -1.06 -14.99 7.32
C GLY A 232 -0.04 -16.07 7.73
N TYR A 233 1.21 -15.70 8.03
CA TYR A 233 2.25 -16.63 8.50
C TYR A 233 2.49 -16.56 10.01
N ALA A 234 2.40 -15.37 10.60
CA ALA A 234 2.76 -15.15 12.00
C ALA A 234 1.93 -15.99 13.00
N ALA A 235 2.60 -16.52 14.01
CA ALA A 235 2.00 -17.42 14.99
C ALA A 235 0.95 -16.72 15.88
N PRO A 236 -0.21 -17.34 16.17
CA PRO A 236 -1.28 -16.70 16.93
C PRO A 236 -0.85 -16.17 18.29
N GLU A 237 -0.05 -16.92 19.06
CA GLU A 237 0.46 -16.46 20.36
C GLU A 237 1.38 -15.25 20.24
N TYR A 238 2.17 -15.17 19.15
CA TYR A 238 3.09 -14.07 18.93
C TYR A 238 2.33 -12.81 18.51
N ILE A 239 1.32 -12.95 17.64
CA ILE A 239 0.36 -11.88 17.33
C ILE A 239 -0.39 -11.42 18.58
N LEU A 240 -0.75 -12.35 19.48
CA LEU A 240 -1.51 -12.08 20.70
C LEU A 240 -0.73 -11.39 21.82
N THR A 241 0.58 -11.68 21.95
CA THR A 241 1.35 -11.35 23.17
C THR A 241 2.66 -10.60 22.90
N GLY A 242 3.13 -10.54 21.65
CA GLY A 242 4.49 -10.06 21.33
C GLY A 242 5.62 -10.97 21.84
N HIS A 243 5.32 -12.09 22.51
CA HIS A 243 6.31 -13.07 22.96
C HIS A 243 6.79 -13.92 21.77
N LEU A 244 7.97 -13.58 21.25
CA LEU A 244 8.61 -14.31 20.17
C LEU A 244 9.38 -15.52 20.72
N THR A 245 9.21 -16.68 20.09
CA THR A 245 9.92 -17.93 20.44
C THR A 245 10.31 -18.68 19.17
N PRO A 246 11.27 -19.64 19.21
CA PRO A 246 11.52 -20.53 18.08
C PRO A 246 10.27 -21.30 17.60
N ARG A 247 9.31 -21.56 18.51
CA ARG A 247 8.02 -22.19 18.19
C ARG A 247 7.12 -21.32 17.31
N SER A 248 7.37 -20.01 17.23
CA SER A 248 6.63 -19.10 16.36
C SER A 248 7.05 -19.29 14.90
N ASP A 249 8.34 -19.53 14.62
CA ASP A 249 8.81 -19.95 13.29
C ASP A 249 8.24 -21.33 12.89
N VAL A 250 8.11 -22.26 13.84
CA VAL A 250 7.50 -23.58 13.59
C VAL A 250 6.05 -23.45 13.09
N TYR A 251 5.29 -22.48 13.61
CA TYR A 251 3.93 -22.22 13.11
C TYR A 251 3.97 -21.69 11.67
N SER A 252 4.81 -20.69 11.41
CA SER A 252 5.02 -20.11 10.08
C SER A 252 5.47 -21.18 9.06
N TYR A 253 6.33 -22.11 9.47
CA TYR A 253 6.71 -23.30 8.72
C TYR A 253 5.51 -24.20 8.42
N GLY A 254 4.61 -24.40 9.38
CA GLY A 254 3.34 -25.10 9.18
C GLY A 254 2.46 -24.47 8.11
N VAL A 255 2.42 -23.13 8.02
CA VAL A 255 1.70 -22.41 6.96
C VAL A 255 2.34 -22.67 5.59
N VAL A 256 3.67 -22.49 5.48
CA VAL A 256 4.43 -22.78 4.25
C VAL A 256 4.26 -24.24 3.79
N LEU A 257 4.21 -25.19 4.72
CA LEU A 257 3.96 -26.59 4.41
C LEU A 257 2.53 -26.80 3.86
N LEU A 258 1.51 -26.10 4.37
CA LEU A 258 0.18 -26.11 3.76
C LEU A 258 0.16 -25.46 2.38
N GLU A 259 0.90 -24.37 2.15
CA GLU A 259 1.03 -23.78 0.81
C GLU A 259 1.58 -24.81 -0.19
N LEU A 260 2.66 -25.51 0.19
CA LEU A 260 3.27 -26.58 -0.62
C LEU A 260 2.30 -27.75 -0.89
N LEU A 261 1.46 -28.12 0.07
CA LEU A 261 0.52 -29.24 -0.07
C LEU A 261 -0.74 -28.87 -0.87
N THR A 262 -1.23 -27.63 -0.72
CA THR A 262 -2.54 -27.18 -1.24
C THR A 262 -2.45 -26.38 -2.53
N GLY A 263 -1.29 -25.77 -2.83
CA GLY A 263 -1.13 -24.83 -3.94
C GLY A 263 -1.90 -23.52 -3.76
N ARG A 264 -2.48 -23.28 -2.57
CA ARG A 264 -3.20 -22.05 -2.22
C ARG A 264 -2.28 -21.11 -1.44
N LYS A 265 -2.45 -19.80 -1.63
CA LYS A 265 -1.75 -18.77 -0.84
C LYS A 265 -2.28 -18.75 0.58
N SER A 266 -1.42 -18.39 1.53
CA SER A 266 -1.73 -18.11 2.95
C SER A 266 -2.89 -17.14 3.13
N LEU A 267 -2.95 -16.10 2.29
CA LEU A 267 -4.08 -15.18 2.14
C LEU A 267 -4.47 -15.01 0.66
N ASP A 268 -5.75 -15.23 0.34
CA ASP A 268 -6.30 -15.12 -1.02
C ASP A 268 -7.64 -14.35 -0.99
N LYS A 269 -7.59 -13.04 -1.21
CA LYS A 269 -8.76 -12.13 -1.16
C LYS A 269 -9.81 -12.43 -2.24
N LEU A 270 -9.46 -13.20 -3.29
CA LEU A 270 -10.39 -13.57 -4.36
C LEU A 270 -11.32 -14.73 -3.96
N ARG A 271 -11.10 -15.35 -2.79
CA ARG A 271 -11.94 -16.43 -2.25
C ARG A 271 -13.10 -15.89 -1.40
N PRO A 272 -14.18 -16.68 -1.24
CA PRO A 272 -15.25 -16.37 -0.29
C PRO A 272 -14.70 -16.09 1.11
N ALA A 273 -15.33 -15.20 1.88
CA ALA A 273 -14.80 -14.67 3.14
C ALA A 273 -14.32 -15.73 4.17
N ARG A 274 -14.90 -16.93 4.17
CA ARG A 274 -14.52 -18.06 5.05
C ARG A 274 -13.37 -18.94 4.51
N GLU A 275 -12.88 -18.67 3.30
CA GLU A 275 -11.76 -19.37 2.65
C GLU A 275 -10.56 -18.44 2.34
N GLN A 276 -10.60 -17.17 2.76
CA GLN A 276 -9.54 -16.21 2.44
C GLN A 276 -8.24 -16.50 3.19
N ASN A 277 -8.31 -17.01 4.43
CA ASN A 277 -7.14 -17.45 5.20
C ASN A 277 -6.97 -18.97 5.06
N LEU A 278 -5.78 -19.39 4.63
CA LEU A 278 -5.45 -20.80 4.39
C LEU A 278 -5.56 -21.66 5.65
N THR A 279 -5.15 -21.14 6.81
CA THR A 279 -5.16 -21.90 8.06
C THR A 279 -6.57 -22.12 8.59
N ASP A 280 -7.44 -21.11 8.51
CA ASP A 280 -8.84 -21.19 8.93
C ASP A 280 -9.63 -22.19 8.07
N TRP A 281 -9.36 -22.24 6.76
CA TRP A 281 -9.96 -23.21 5.85
C TRP A 281 -9.39 -24.63 6.03
N ALA A 282 -8.07 -24.78 6.17
CA ALA A 282 -7.43 -26.10 6.18
C ALA A 282 -7.53 -26.83 7.53
N LEU A 283 -7.44 -26.12 8.66
CA LEU A 283 -7.40 -26.75 10.00
C LEU A 283 -8.64 -27.62 10.33
N PRO A 284 -9.88 -27.27 9.96
CA PRO A 284 -11.03 -28.17 10.09
C PRO A 284 -10.89 -29.45 9.25
N LEU A 285 -10.40 -29.32 8.01
CA LEU A 285 -10.27 -30.42 7.06
C LEU A 285 -9.14 -31.39 7.42
N LEU A 286 -8.06 -30.89 8.02
CA LEU A 286 -6.92 -31.68 8.52
C LEU A 286 -7.32 -32.61 9.68
N LYS A 287 -8.29 -32.21 10.52
CA LYS A 287 -8.80 -33.04 11.63
C LYS A 287 -9.62 -34.24 11.13
N GLU A 288 -10.31 -34.09 10.01
CA GLU A 288 -11.19 -35.11 9.46
C GLU A 288 -10.44 -35.99 8.43
N LYS A 289 -9.99 -37.18 8.86
CA LYS A 289 -9.28 -38.15 7.99
C LYS A 289 -9.98 -38.45 6.65
N LYS A 290 -11.31 -38.34 6.57
CA LYS A 290 -12.10 -38.49 5.33
C LYS A 290 -12.00 -37.27 4.39
N LYS A 291 -11.85 -36.06 4.93
CA LYS A 291 -11.73 -34.80 4.16
C LYS A 291 -10.28 -34.41 3.85
N LEU A 292 -9.30 -35.03 4.50
CA LEU A 292 -7.86 -34.78 4.32
C LEU A 292 -7.40 -34.75 2.85
N MET A 293 -7.99 -35.55 1.96
CA MET A 293 -7.64 -35.57 0.52
C MET A 293 -8.24 -34.42 -0.29
N THR A 294 -9.21 -33.67 0.25
CA THR A 294 -9.83 -32.52 -0.45
C THR A 294 -8.95 -31.28 -0.47
N ILE A 295 -7.87 -31.26 0.34
CA ILE A 295 -6.96 -30.10 0.43
C ILE A 295 -5.77 -30.20 -0.54
N VAL A 296 -5.57 -31.36 -1.19
CA VAL A 296 -4.46 -31.58 -2.13
C VAL A 296 -4.53 -30.57 -3.28
N ASP A 297 -3.39 -29.99 -3.67
CA ASP A 297 -3.28 -29.18 -4.89
C ASP A 297 -3.74 -29.99 -6.13
N PRO A 298 -4.86 -29.63 -6.79
CA PRO A 298 -5.36 -30.37 -7.95
C PRO A 298 -4.35 -30.44 -9.10
N ARG A 299 -3.42 -29.46 -9.17
CA ARG A 299 -2.38 -29.37 -10.20
C ARG A 299 -1.30 -30.45 -10.07
N LEU A 300 -1.28 -31.22 -8.97
CA LEU A 300 -0.41 -32.39 -8.83
C LEU A 300 -0.91 -33.62 -9.61
N GLY A 301 -2.14 -33.61 -10.15
CA GLY A 301 -2.63 -34.65 -11.08
C GLY A 301 -2.68 -36.09 -10.55
N GLY A 302 -2.54 -36.29 -9.23
CA GLY A 302 -2.38 -37.62 -8.61
C GLY A 302 -0.92 -38.11 -8.50
N GLU A 303 0.06 -37.35 -8.97
CA GLU A 303 1.49 -37.70 -8.92
C GLU A 303 2.13 -37.45 -7.54
N TYR A 304 1.56 -38.07 -6.50
CA TYR A 304 2.09 -38.03 -5.13
C TYR A 304 1.80 -39.32 -4.36
N PRO A 305 2.70 -39.76 -3.46
CA PRO A 305 2.44 -40.88 -2.58
C PRO A 305 1.38 -40.49 -1.52
N VAL A 306 0.19 -41.09 -1.59
CA VAL A 306 -0.93 -40.86 -0.66
C VAL A 306 -0.52 -40.91 0.81
N LYS A 307 0.31 -41.89 1.21
CA LYS A 307 0.86 -42.00 2.57
C LYS A 307 1.83 -40.86 2.93
N GLY A 308 2.59 -40.36 1.96
CA GLY A 308 3.49 -39.23 2.14
C GLY A 308 2.74 -37.92 2.31
N PHE A 309 1.70 -37.69 1.50
CA PHE A 309 0.78 -36.56 1.67
C PHE A 309 0.12 -36.58 3.05
N GLN A 310 -0.39 -37.73 3.50
CA GLN A 310 -0.99 -37.87 4.84
C GLN A 310 0.01 -37.52 5.95
N LYS A 311 1.26 -37.98 5.86
CA LYS A 311 2.32 -37.63 6.83
C LYS A 311 2.62 -36.13 6.83
N ALA A 312 2.85 -35.53 5.66
CA ALA A 312 3.15 -34.10 5.55
C ALA A 312 1.99 -33.21 6.03
N ALA A 313 0.75 -33.57 5.72
CA ALA A 313 -0.43 -32.83 6.17
C ALA A 313 -0.65 -32.94 7.69
N MET A 314 -0.42 -34.11 8.29
CA MET A 314 -0.40 -34.25 9.75
C MET A 314 0.73 -33.46 10.40
N LEU A 315 1.92 -33.42 9.79
CA LEU A 315 3.04 -32.61 10.27
C LEU A 315 2.69 -31.12 10.27
N ALA A 316 2.06 -30.62 9.19
CA ALA A 316 1.55 -29.25 9.13
C ALA A 316 0.51 -28.98 10.23
N TYR A 317 -0.42 -29.91 10.48
CA TYR A 317 -1.41 -29.81 11.57
C TYR A 317 -0.74 -29.70 12.96
N HIS A 318 0.32 -30.47 13.22
CA HIS A 318 1.08 -30.39 14.48
C HIS A 318 1.89 -29.08 14.60
N CYS A 319 2.44 -28.57 13.50
CA CYS A 319 3.11 -27.26 13.46
C CYS A 319 2.14 -26.11 13.75
N LEU A 320 0.91 -26.20 13.23
CA LEU A 320 -0.15 -25.19 13.39
C LEU A 320 -0.92 -25.28 14.72
N ASN A 321 -0.42 -26.04 15.70
CA ASN A 321 -1.07 -26.16 17.01
C ASN A 321 -1.15 -24.79 17.72
N LYS A 322 -2.31 -24.48 18.31
CA LYS A 322 -2.52 -23.24 19.08
C LYS A 322 -1.66 -23.17 20.35
N ASN A 323 -1.26 -24.31 20.92
CA ASN A 323 -0.30 -24.35 22.02
C ASN A 323 1.14 -24.46 21.46
N PRO A 324 2.01 -23.46 21.66
CA PRO A 324 3.39 -23.48 21.14
C PRO A 324 4.23 -24.62 21.69
N LYS A 325 3.99 -25.03 22.95
CA LYS A 325 4.70 -26.15 23.60
C LYS A 325 4.34 -27.51 23.01
N ALA A 326 3.22 -27.60 22.28
CA ALA A 326 2.74 -28.83 21.63
C ALA A 326 3.10 -28.90 20.13
N ARG A 327 3.91 -27.97 19.63
CA ARG A 327 4.51 -28.02 18.29
C ARG A 327 5.80 -28.84 18.33
N PRO A 328 6.13 -29.65 17.29
CA PRO A 328 7.39 -30.38 17.20
C PRO A 328 8.59 -29.44 17.05
N LEU A 329 9.81 -29.87 17.42
CA LEU A 329 11.04 -29.11 17.13
C LEU A 329 11.36 -29.17 15.63
N MET A 330 12.14 -28.21 15.14
CA MET A 330 12.52 -28.21 13.72
C MET A 330 13.37 -29.43 13.34
N ARG A 331 14.22 -29.96 14.25
CA ARG A 331 14.89 -31.25 14.07
C ARG A 331 13.90 -32.42 13.89
N ASP A 332 12.87 -32.51 14.76
CA ASP A 332 11.86 -33.57 14.69
C ASP A 332 11.02 -33.49 13.38
N ILE A 333 10.85 -32.26 12.86
CA ILE A 333 10.25 -31.98 11.54
C ILE A 333 11.15 -32.45 10.40
N VAL A 334 12.47 -32.22 10.48
CA VAL A 334 13.46 -32.72 9.50
C VAL A 334 13.42 -34.25 9.45
N ASP A 335 13.50 -34.93 10.59
CA ASP A 335 13.43 -36.40 10.69
C ASP A 335 12.11 -36.96 10.12
N SER A 336 11.01 -36.22 10.30
CA SER A 336 9.69 -36.59 9.77
C SER A 336 9.57 -36.45 8.25
N LEU A 337 10.41 -35.61 7.63
CA LEU A 337 10.37 -35.27 6.20
C LEU A 337 11.43 -36.01 5.37
N GLU A 338 12.54 -36.47 5.97
CA GLU A 338 13.57 -37.24 5.28
C GLU A 338 13.01 -38.44 4.50
N PRO A 339 12.13 -39.30 5.09
CA PRO A 339 11.57 -40.45 4.37
C PRO A 339 10.56 -40.08 3.28
N LEU A 340 10.20 -38.80 3.12
CA LEU A 340 9.29 -38.31 2.07
C LEU A 340 10.03 -37.83 0.82
N GLN A 341 11.36 -37.75 0.86
CA GLN A 341 12.19 -37.39 -0.28
C GLN A 341 12.37 -38.56 -1.28
N GLU A 342 12.37 -39.79 -0.78
CA GLU A 342 12.63 -41.01 -1.58
C GLU A 342 11.41 -41.46 -2.39
N PHE A 343 11.03 -40.70 -3.42
CA PHE A 343 10.06 -41.17 -4.42
C PHE A 343 10.71 -41.35 -5.80
N ARG A 344 11.17 -42.58 -6.08
CA ARG A 344 11.40 -43.07 -7.45
C ARG A 344 10.15 -43.77 -7.97
N LEU A 345 9.66 -43.35 -9.14
CA LEU A 345 8.55 -44.00 -9.86
C LEU A 345 8.83 -45.49 -10.04
N THR A 346 8.06 -46.34 -9.35
CA THR A 346 8.22 -47.79 -9.38
C THR A 346 6.89 -48.49 -9.64
N ARG A 347 6.49 -48.52 -10.92
CA ARG A 347 6.01 -49.72 -11.65
C ARG A 347 5.37 -49.33 -13.00
N SER A 348 6.15 -49.53 -14.07
CA SER A 348 5.56 -49.97 -15.33
C SER A 348 4.88 -51.32 -15.11
N ALA A 349 3.66 -51.49 -15.65
CA ALA A 349 2.97 -52.76 -15.64
C ALA A 349 3.42 -53.62 -16.83
N ARG A 350 3.91 -54.82 -16.49
CA ARG A 350 4.31 -55.94 -17.35
C ARG A 350 3.66 -55.98 -18.74
N LEU A 351 4.50 -55.94 -19.77
CA LEU A 351 4.42 -56.85 -20.92
C LEU A 351 5.86 -57.33 -21.23
N SER A 352 6.04 -58.65 -21.27
CA SER A 352 7.27 -59.41 -21.57
C SER A 352 7.00 -60.32 -22.79
N PRO A 353 7.98 -60.85 -23.54
CA PRO A 353 9.37 -61.20 -23.18
C PRO A 353 10.40 -60.64 -24.22
N SER A 354 11.63 -61.13 -24.50
CA SER A 354 12.38 -62.36 -24.13
C SER A 354 13.89 -62.22 -24.44
N TYR A 355 14.76 -62.60 -23.48
CA TYR A 355 16.16 -63.10 -23.66
C TYR A 355 17.21 -62.22 -24.41
N PRO A 356 18.53 -62.51 -24.32
CA PRO A 356 19.32 -62.54 -23.07
C PRO A 356 20.66 -61.78 -23.14
N ASN A 357 21.28 -61.58 -21.97
CA ASN A 357 22.70 -61.33 -21.66
C ASN A 357 23.74 -61.19 -22.81
N GLN A 358 24.58 -60.15 -22.78
CA GLN A 358 25.99 -60.32 -22.37
C GLN A 358 26.77 -59.03 -22.06
N SER A 359 27.82 -59.25 -21.26
CA SER A 359 28.83 -58.41 -20.62
C SER A 359 29.60 -57.36 -21.46
N LEU A 360 29.80 -56.18 -20.83
CA LEU A 360 31.12 -55.59 -20.49
C LEU A 360 32.36 -55.97 -21.34
N LEU A 361 32.94 -55.02 -22.08
CA LEU A 361 34.23 -54.33 -21.81
C LEU A 361 34.68 -53.44 -23.02
N PRO A 362 35.63 -52.49 -22.85
CA PRO A 362 35.83 -51.36 -23.78
C PRO A 362 37.11 -51.45 -24.65
N LEU A 363 37.26 -50.54 -25.64
CA LEU A 363 38.46 -49.72 -25.92
C LEU A 363 38.40 -48.99 -27.29
N ASN A 364 38.33 -47.65 -27.23
CA ASN A 364 39.15 -46.59 -27.89
C ASN A 364 40.05 -46.92 -29.14
N PRO A 365 40.55 -45.91 -29.90
CA PRO A 365 39.90 -45.17 -31.01
C PRO A 365 40.69 -45.25 -32.35
N LYS A 366 40.14 -44.72 -33.49
CA LYS A 366 40.88 -44.08 -34.63
C LYS A 366 39.99 -43.64 -35.83
N THR A 367 39.76 -42.33 -35.95
CA THR A 367 40.05 -41.41 -37.10
C THR A 367 40.42 -41.97 -38.51
N PRO A 368 40.20 -41.21 -39.64
CA PRO A 368 38.93 -40.74 -40.26
C PRO A 368 38.95 -40.78 -41.84
N PHE A 369 38.08 -39.98 -42.50
CA PHE A 369 38.14 -39.40 -43.89
C PHE A 369 37.37 -40.01 -45.11
N ARG A 370 36.47 -39.14 -45.67
CA ARG A 370 36.22 -38.85 -47.13
C ARG A 370 35.50 -39.89 -48.03
N LEU A 371 34.76 -39.55 -49.11
CA LEU A 371 34.39 -38.27 -49.79
C LEU A 371 33.20 -38.44 -50.80
N ARG A 372 32.18 -37.54 -50.83
CA ARG A 372 31.32 -37.10 -52.01
C ARG A 372 30.60 -38.20 -52.88
N ARG A 373 29.62 -37.97 -53.81
CA ARG A 373 29.03 -36.79 -54.52
C ARG A 373 27.72 -37.14 -55.32
N PHE A 374 27.01 -36.12 -55.85
CA PHE A 374 25.92 -36.12 -56.90
C PHE A 374 24.55 -36.75 -56.53
N LEU A 375 23.40 -36.03 -56.55
CA LEU A 375 22.53 -35.54 -57.68
C LEU A 375 21.75 -36.66 -58.41
N GLY A 376 20.42 -36.64 -58.62
CA GLY A 376 19.32 -35.72 -58.24
C GLY A 376 18.00 -36.07 -59.01
N ARG A 377 16.87 -35.36 -58.76
CA ARG A 377 15.52 -35.47 -59.44
C ARG A 377 14.74 -36.80 -59.23
N TRP A 378 13.40 -36.89 -59.31
CA TRP A 378 12.24 -35.97 -59.16
C TRP A 378 10.92 -36.80 -59.02
N LEU A 379 9.80 -36.16 -58.62
CA LEU A 379 8.37 -36.60 -58.69
C LEU A 379 7.72 -37.60 -57.68
N LEU A 380 6.72 -37.05 -56.98
CA LEU A 380 5.33 -37.52 -56.72
C LEU A 380 4.96 -38.67 -55.74
N LEU A 381 4.12 -38.26 -54.78
CA LEU A 381 2.89 -38.92 -54.26
C LEU A 381 2.94 -40.40 -53.87
N SER A 382 3.10 -40.67 -52.57
CA SER A 382 2.00 -41.08 -51.67
C SER A 382 2.55 -41.40 -50.27
N GLN A 383 1.67 -41.54 -49.26
CA GLN A 383 2.06 -41.57 -47.85
C GLN A 383 2.88 -42.81 -47.46
N PRO A 384 3.79 -42.65 -46.47
CA PRO A 384 3.86 -43.66 -45.42
C PRO A 384 3.91 -43.08 -44.00
N CYS A 385 3.20 -43.73 -43.08
CA CYS A 385 3.46 -43.60 -41.65
C CYS A 385 4.76 -44.34 -41.29
N LEU A 386 5.78 -43.59 -40.86
CA LEU A 386 6.95 -44.01 -40.04
C LEU A 386 7.83 -45.16 -40.59
N PRO A 387 9.15 -44.93 -40.66
CA PRO A 387 9.94 -45.25 -39.46
C PRO A 387 10.94 -44.17 -39.05
N LEU A 388 11.57 -44.39 -37.89
CA LEU A 388 12.58 -43.52 -37.28
C LEU A 388 13.73 -43.20 -38.26
N SER A 389 14.05 -41.91 -38.40
CA SER A 389 15.39 -41.47 -38.76
C SER A 389 15.76 -40.18 -38.04
N VAL A 390 17.00 -40.14 -37.52
CA VAL A 390 17.52 -39.08 -36.66
C VAL A 390 17.70 -37.79 -37.45
N VAL A 391 16.89 -36.77 -37.16
CA VAL A 391 17.15 -35.40 -37.61
C VAL A 391 17.94 -34.67 -36.52
N LEU A 392 19.17 -34.27 -36.88
CA LEU A 392 19.97 -33.27 -36.17
C LEU A 392 19.15 -31.98 -35.97
N ARG A 393 18.47 -31.85 -34.82
CA ARG A 393 17.96 -30.55 -34.38
C ARG A 393 19.15 -29.71 -33.93
N ARG A 394 19.38 -28.63 -34.68
CA ARG A 394 20.04 -27.40 -34.20
C ARG A 394 19.66 -27.17 -32.73
N ASN A 395 20.64 -26.81 -31.89
CA ASN A 395 20.42 -26.39 -30.51
C ASN A 395 19.18 -25.49 -30.41
N ARG A 396 18.10 -26.00 -29.83
CA ARG A 396 17.02 -25.15 -29.36
C ARG A 396 17.54 -24.48 -28.10
N SER A 397 17.89 -23.20 -28.25
CA SER A 397 18.05 -22.26 -27.14
C SER A 397 17.01 -22.56 -26.05
N SER A 398 17.48 -22.68 -24.81
CA SER A 398 16.63 -22.75 -23.62
C SER A 398 15.79 -21.49 -23.57
N LYS A 399 14.50 -21.60 -23.96
CA LYS A 399 13.55 -20.51 -23.84
C LYS A 399 13.42 -20.13 -22.37
N ILE A 400 14.07 -19.04 -22.00
CA ILE A 400 13.83 -18.32 -20.76
C ILE A 400 12.36 -17.87 -20.81
N SER A 401 11.55 -18.35 -19.87
CA SER A 401 10.19 -17.84 -19.68
C SER A 401 10.23 -16.51 -18.93
N ALA A 402 10.92 -15.52 -19.51
CA ALA A 402 10.55 -14.15 -19.23
C ALA A 402 9.11 -13.97 -19.73
N MET A 403 8.22 -13.42 -18.88
CA MET A 403 6.98 -12.84 -19.38
C MET A 403 7.39 -11.84 -20.45
N ALA A 404 7.06 -12.12 -21.71
CA ALA A 404 7.51 -11.28 -22.80
C ALA A 404 6.92 -9.88 -22.59
N LYS A 405 7.79 -8.91 -22.35
CA LYS A 405 7.40 -7.50 -22.27
C LYS A 405 7.41 -6.94 -23.68
N GLU A 406 6.34 -6.26 -24.05
CA GLU A 406 6.33 -5.47 -25.27
C GLU A 406 6.93 -4.10 -24.95
N LEU A 407 7.96 -3.72 -25.69
CA LEU A 407 8.66 -2.45 -25.54
C LEU A 407 8.20 -1.52 -26.67
N HIS A 408 7.38 -0.54 -26.32
CA HIS A 408 6.96 0.53 -27.24
C HIS A 408 7.95 1.68 -27.10
N PHE A 409 9.07 1.61 -27.84
CA PHE A 409 10.02 2.71 -27.97
C PHE A 409 9.44 3.82 -28.85
N ASN A 410 9.68 5.07 -28.48
CA ASN A 410 9.15 6.24 -29.16
C ASN A 410 10.00 6.68 -30.39
N GLN A 411 10.51 5.73 -31.18
CA GLN A 411 11.37 6.03 -32.34
C GLN A 411 10.63 6.68 -33.52
N ASP A 412 9.31 6.46 -33.62
CA ASP A 412 8.44 6.94 -34.70
C ASP A 412 7.23 7.75 -34.18
N GLY A 413 7.21 8.09 -32.88
CA GLY A 413 6.07 8.75 -32.22
C GLY A 413 4.88 7.82 -31.90
N SER A 414 4.91 6.54 -32.30
CA SER A 414 3.75 5.64 -32.15
C SER A 414 3.41 5.33 -30.68
N ALA A 415 4.43 5.17 -29.83
CA ALA A 415 4.28 4.91 -28.40
C ALA A 415 3.60 6.08 -27.68
N ILE A 416 4.09 7.31 -27.89
CA ILE A 416 3.46 8.54 -27.37
C ILE A 416 2.03 8.70 -27.91
N LYS A 417 1.79 8.40 -29.19
CA LYS A 417 0.45 8.48 -29.78
C LYS A 417 -0.54 7.49 -29.15
N LYS A 418 -0.12 6.27 -28.84
CA LYS A 418 -0.94 5.30 -28.07
C LYS A 418 -1.23 5.80 -26.65
N LEU A 419 -0.21 6.24 -25.90
CA LEU A 419 -0.41 6.85 -24.58
C LEU A 419 -1.42 8.02 -24.65
N GLN A 420 -1.28 8.89 -25.66
CA GLN A 420 -2.12 10.06 -25.87
C GLN A 420 -3.57 9.67 -26.21
N ASN A 421 -3.78 8.61 -27.01
CA ASN A 421 -5.12 8.08 -27.26
C ASN A 421 -5.79 7.62 -25.96
N GLY A 422 -5.04 6.98 -25.05
CA GLY A 422 -5.55 6.60 -23.73
C GLY A 422 -5.94 7.79 -22.85
N VAL A 423 -5.10 8.83 -22.83
CA VAL A 423 -5.42 10.11 -22.17
C VAL A 423 -6.66 10.75 -22.77
N ASN A 424 -6.77 10.79 -24.11
CA ASN A 424 -7.93 11.35 -24.80
C ASN A 424 -9.21 10.56 -24.49
N LYS A 425 -9.19 9.22 -24.51
CA LYS A 425 -10.35 8.39 -24.17
C LYS A 425 -10.86 8.67 -22.74
N LEU A 426 -9.96 8.81 -21.77
CA LEU A 426 -10.33 9.17 -20.40
C LEU A 426 -10.90 10.61 -20.34
N ALA A 427 -10.24 11.56 -20.99
CA ALA A 427 -10.63 12.96 -20.98
C ALA A 427 -11.91 13.25 -21.77
N ASP A 428 -12.20 12.50 -22.84
CA ASP A 428 -13.45 12.59 -23.59
C ASP A 428 -14.63 11.97 -22.78
N LEU A 429 -14.37 10.89 -22.04
CA LEU A 429 -15.37 10.27 -21.16
C LEU A 429 -15.71 11.13 -19.93
N VAL A 430 -14.69 11.58 -19.21
CA VAL A 430 -14.87 12.38 -17.99
C VAL A 430 -15.25 13.82 -18.38
N GLY A 431 -14.72 14.33 -19.50
CA GLY A 431 -14.97 15.68 -19.98
C GLY A 431 -16.41 15.97 -20.42
N VAL A 432 -17.23 14.97 -20.74
CA VAL A 432 -18.67 15.21 -21.01
C VAL A 432 -19.47 15.54 -19.75
N THR A 433 -18.95 15.26 -18.54
CA THR A 433 -19.58 15.65 -17.27
C THR A 433 -19.28 17.10 -16.88
N LEU A 434 -18.30 17.75 -17.54
CA LEU A 434 -17.84 19.09 -17.15
C LEU A 434 -18.88 20.19 -17.43
N GLY A 435 -19.18 20.97 -16.39
CA GLY A 435 -20.03 22.17 -16.44
C GLY A 435 -21.52 21.90 -16.16
N PRO A 436 -22.34 22.96 -16.02
CA PRO A 436 -23.74 22.84 -15.57
C PRO A 436 -24.69 22.14 -16.56
N LYS A 437 -24.22 21.87 -17.79
CA LYS A 437 -24.91 21.06 -18.81
C LYS A 437 -24.11 19.80 -19.17
N GLY A 438 -23.36 19.28 -18.20
CA GLY A 438 -22.70 17.99 -18.26
C GLY A 438 -23.71 16.86 -18.53
N ARG A 439 -23.23 15.78 -19.15
CA ARG A 439 -24.03 14.58 -19.46
C ARG A 439 -23.60 13.44 -18.55
N ASN A 440 -24.58 12.68 -18.08
CA ASN A 440 -24.34 11.50 -17.25
C ASN A 440 -23.61 10.40 -18.04
N VAL A 441 -22.63 9.77 -17.40
CA VAL A 441 -21.97 8.56 -17.90
C VAL A 441 -22.59 7.34 -17.20
N VAL A 442 -22.97 6.33 -17.98
CA VAL A 442 -23.56 5.08 -17.48
C VAL A 442 -22.50 3.98 -17.52
N LEU A 443 -22.19 3.41 -16.36
CA LEU A 443 -21.25 2.31 -16.20
C LEU A 443 -22.00 0.98 -16.00
N GLU A 444 -21.58 -0.04 -16.75
CA GLU A 444 -22.03 -1.42 -16.55
C GLU A 444 -21.53 -1.94 -15.18
N SER A 445 -22.46 -2.52 -14.42
CA SER A 445 -22.14 -3.22 -13.18
C SER A 445 -22.20 -4.73 -13.43
N LYS A 446 -21.16 -5.49 -13.03
CA LYS A 446 -21.14 -6.96 -13.19
C LYS A 446 -22.29 -7.68 -12.47
N TYR A 447 -22.87 -7.03 -11.45
CA TYR A 447 -24.05 -7.48 -10.72
C TYR A 447 -24.89 -6.26 -10.29
N GLY A 448 -26.22 -6.38 -10.33
CA GLY A 448 -27.14 -5.29 -9.96
C GLY A 448 -27.42 -4.30 -11.08
N SER A 449 -28.00 -3.15 -10.74
CA SER A 449 -28.33 -2.09 -11.70
C SER A 449 -27.07 -1.37 -12.21
N PRO A 450 -27.10 -0.78 -13.43
CA PRO A 450 -26.04 0.11 -13.91
C PRO A 450 -25.78 1.24 -12.93
N LYS A 451 -24.51 1.65 -12.81
CA LYS A 451 -24.13 2.79 -11.97
C LYS A 451 -24.01 4.04 -12.84
N ILE A 452 -24.67 5.12 -12.44
CA ILE A 452 -24.40 6.45 -12.99
C ILE A 452 -23.27 7.03 -12.15
N VAL A 453 -22.11 7.27 -12.75
CA VAL A 453 -20.90 7.74 -12.05
C VAL A 453 -20.07 8.61 -12.97
N ASN A 454 -19.39 9.60 -12.39
CA ASN A 454 -18.45 10.47 -13.11
C ASN A 454 -17.04 9.88 -13.24
N ASP A 455 -16.75 8.74 -12.58
CA ASP A 455 -15.40 8.20 -12.39
C ASP A 455 -15.10 6.91 -13.15
N GLY A 456 -14.13 7.03 -14.08
CA GLY A 456 -13.10 6.02 -14.33
C GLY A 456 -13.48 4.72 -15.04
N VAL A 457 -12.98 4.56 -16.28
CA VAL A 457 -12.92 3.27 -16.98
C VAL A 457 -11.49 2.72 -17.03
N GLU A 458 -11.35 1.39 -17.14
CA GLU A 458 -10.09 0.76 -17.56
C GLU A 458 -10.12 0.48 -19.07
N LEU A 459 -8.99 0.70 -19.75
CA LEU A 459 -8.87 0.46 -21.20
C LEU A 459 -8.25 -0.91 -21.49
N GLU A 460 -8.67 -1.55 -22.59
CA GLU A 460 -8.22 -2.89 -22.98
C GLU A 460 -6.75 -2.93 -23.42
N ASP A 461 -6.32 -1.93 -24.21
CA ASP A 461 -4.94 -1.77 -24.65
C ASP A 461 -4.06 -1.33 -23.47
N PRO A 462 -2.99 -2.08 -23.13
CA PRO A 462 -2.16 -1.76 -21.97
C PRO A 462 -1.44 -0.41 -22.04
N VAL A 463 -1.05 0.05 -23.24
CA VAL A 463 -0.34 1.33 -23.42
C VAL A 463 -1.33 2.49 -23.23
N GLU A 464 -2.50 2.43 -23.86
CA GLU A 464 -3.57 3.40 -23.64
C GLU A 464 -3.99 3.44 -22.15
N ASN A 465 -4.14 2.28 -21.50
CA ASN A 465 -4.52 2.18 -20.10
C ASN A 465 -3.47 2.81 -19.16
N ILE A 466 -2.18 2.73 -19.48
CA ILE A 466 -1.13 3.45 -18.74
C ILE A 466 -1.30 4.97 -18.90
N GLY A 467 -1.54 5.46 -20.12
CA GLY A 467 -1.81 6.87 -20.39
C GLY A 467 -2.99 7.42 -19.57
N ALA A 468 -4.11 6.70 -19.58
CA ALA A 468 -5.27 7.01 -18.75
C ALA A 468 -4.94 7.00 -17.24
N LYS A 469 -4.22 5.98 -16.75
CA LYS A 469 -3.86 5.85 -15.33
C LYS A 469 -2.94 6.98 -14.83
N LEU A 470 -2.02 7.48 -15.66
CA LEU A 470 -1.18 8.63 -15.33
C LEU A 470 -2.01 9.89 -15.05
N VAL A 471 -2.97 10.21 -15.93
CA VAL A 471 -3.82 11.40 -15.76
C VAL A 471 -4.84 11.22 -14.64
N ARG A 472 -5.38 10.01 -14.43
CA ARG A 472 -6.23 9.69 -13.27
C ARG A 472 -5.54 9.93 -11.93
N GLN A 473 -4.22 9.80 -11.86
CA GLN A 473 -3.45 10.08 -10.64
C GLN A 473 -3.45 11.59 -10.28
N ALA A 474 -3.44 12.49 -11.28
CA ALA A 474 -3.59 13.93 -11.03
C ALA A 474 -4.99 14.28 -10.53
N ALA A 475 -6.03 13.67 -11.12
CA ALA A 475 -7.41 13.85 -10.68
C ALA A 475 -7.60 13.42 -9.20
N ALA A 476 -7.15 12.21 -8.85
CA ALA A 476 -7.22 11.70 -7.48
C ALA A 476 -6.51 12.62 -6.47
N LYS A 477 -5.25 13.00 -6.74
CA LYS A 477 -4.50 13.94 -5.87
C LYS A 477 -5.15 15.32 -5.75
N THR A 478 -5.87 15.77 -6.78
CA THR A 478 -6.62 17.04 -6.72
C THR A 478 -7.82 16.89 -5.79
N ASN A 479 -8.54 15.77 -5.87
CA ASN A 479 -9.65 15.46 -4.96
C ASN A 479 -9.16 15.35 -3.51
N ASP A 480 -8.08 14.60 -3.26
CA ASP A 480 -7.52 14.36 -1.92
C ASP A 480 -7.12 15.66 -1.19
N LEU A 481 -6.77 16.71 -1.92
CA LEU A 481 -6.27 17.99 -1.37
C LEU A 481 -7.29 19.12 -1.42
N ALA A 482 -8.15 19.18 -2.43
CA ALA A 482 -9.06 20.29 -2.68
C ALA A 482 -10.56 19.90 -2.66
N GLY A 483 -10.89 18.60 -2.71
CA GLY A 483 -12.25 18.10 -2.62
C GLY A 483 -13.12 18.23 -3.87
N ASP A 484 -12.58 18.81 -4.95
CA ASP A 484 -13.24 19.02 -6.24
C ASP A 484 -12.15 19.20 -7.32
N GLY A 485 -12.53 19.35 -8.59
CA GLY A 485 -11.66 19.68 -9.72
C GLY A 485 -11.06 18.46 -10.43
N THR A 486 -11.55 17.25 -10.15
CA THR A 486 -11.12 16.00 -10.81
C THR A 486 -11.20 16.12 -12.33
N THR A 487 -12.38 16.43 -12.85
CA THR A 487 -12.67 16.62 -14.28
C THR A 487 -11.82 17.74 -14.90
N THR A 488 -11.70 18.89 -14.22
CA THR A 488 -10.88 20.02 -14.69
C THR A 488 -9.40 19.65 -14.76
N SER A 489 -8.88 18.88 -13.79
CA SER A 489 -7.50 18.37 -13.80
C SER A 489 -7.25 17.42 -14.98
N VAL A 490 -8.18 16.51 -15.29
CA VAL A 490 -8.07 15.59 -16.44
C VAL A 490 -8.03 16.37 -17.76
N VAL A 491 -8.95 17.32 -17.95
CA VAL A 491 -9.06 18.11 -19.19
C VAL A 491 -7.87 19.05 -19.38
N LEU A 492 -7.36 19.64 -18.30
CA LEU A 492 -6.16 20.49 -18.35
C LEU A 492 -4.89 19.67 -18.64
N ALA A 493 -4.76 18.48 -18.05
CA ALA A 493 -3.67 17.56 -18.36
C ALA A 493 -3.72 17.08 -19.81
N GLN A 494 -4.91 16.75 -20.34
CA GLN A 494 -5.11 16.46 -21.77
C GLN A 494 -4.65 17.62 -22.65
N GLY A 495 -5.01 18.87 -22.31
CA GLY A 495 -4.60 20.05 -23.06
C GLY A 495 -3.08 20.24 -23.10
N LEU A 496 -2.41 20.15 -21.94
CA LEU A 496 -0.95 20.28 -21.83
C LEU A 496 -0.22 19.16 -22.60
N ILE A 497 -0.70 17.92 -22.49
CA ILE A 497 -0.14 16.78 -23.22
C ILE A 497 -0.37 16.94 -24.72
N ALA A 498 -1.58 17.30 -25.15
CA ALA A 498 -1.91 17.41 -26.57
C ALA A 498 -1.15 18.54 -27.29
N GLU A 499 -0.91 19.66 -26.61
CA GLU A 499 -0.09 20.75 -27.13
C GLU A 499 1.41 20.46 -27.04
N GLY A 500 1.87 19.82 -25.96
CA GLY A 500 3.26 19.40 -25.80
C GLY A 500 3.71 18.35 -26.82
N VAL A 501 2.88 17.33 -27.08
CA VAL A 501 3.20 16.27 -28.06
C VAL A 501 3.35 16.83 -29.47
N LYS A 502 2.54 17.81 -29.88
CA LYS A 502 2.68 18.49 -31.19
C LYS A 502 4.05 19.15 -31.34
N VAL A 503 4.53 19.78 -30.27
CA VAL A 503 5.80 20.52 -30.24
C VAL A 503 6.99 19.57 -30.17
N VAL A 504 6.94 18.52 -29.34
CA VAL A 504 7.97 17.48 -29.26
C VAL A 504 8.09 16.72 -30.60
N ALA A 505 6.96 16.42 -31.26
CA ALA A 505 6.96 15.80 -32.59
C ALA A 505 7.57 16.69 -33.69
N ALA A 506 7.69 18.00 -33.47
CA ALA A 506 8.40 18.92 -34.35
C ALA A 506 9.93 19.00 -34.07
N GLY A 507 10.45 18.19 -33.14
CA GLY A 507 11.87 18.10 -32.79
C GLY A 507 12.32 18.98 -31.62
N ALA A 508 11.40 19.62 -30.89
CA ALA A 508 11.74 20.43 -29.72
C ALA A 508 12.20 19.57 -28.53
N ASN A 509 13.15 20.07 -27.74
CA ASN A 509 13.72 19.37 -26.60
C ASN A 509 12.70 19.20 -25.45
N PRO A 510 12.27 17.96 -25.10
CA PRO A 510 11.26 17.73 -24.06
C PRO A 510 11.66 18.24 -22.67
N VAL A 511 12.96 18.24 -22.36
CA VAL A 511 13.49 18.67 -21.06
C VAL A 511 13.26 20.17 -20.84
N LEU A 512 13.53 20.97 -21.88
CA LEU A 512 13.38 22.43 -21.82
C LEU A 512 11.91 22.84 -21.92
N ILE A 513 11.13 22.17 -22.77
CA ILE A 513 9.67 22.34 -22.86
C ILE A 513 9.01 22.10 -21.50
N THR A 514 9.30 20.98 -20.83
CA THR A 514 8.69 20.65 -19.54
C THR A 514 9.16 21.56 -18.42
N ARG A 515 10.41 22.03 -18.44
CA ARG A 515 10.91 23.08 -17.54
C ARG A 515 10.18 24.41 -17.74
N GLY A 516 9.89 24.80 -18.99
CA GLY A 516 9.07 25.96 -19.33
C GLY A 516 7.63 25.84 -18.81
N ILE A 517 7.01 24.66 -18.97
CA ILE A 517 5.69 24.35 -18.41
C ILE A 517 5.68 24.49 -16.88
N GLU A 518 6.65 23.89 -16.17
CA GLU A 518 6.74 23.99 -14.69
C GLU A 518 6.97 25.42 -14.19
N LYS A 519 7.88 26.18 -14.83
CA LYS A 519 8.14 27.58 -14.49
C LYS A 519 6.88 28.43 -14.68
N THR A 520 6.20 28.26 -15.82
CA THR A 520 4.97 29.00 -16.15
C THR A 520 3.86 28.67 -15.18
N ALA A 521 3.62 27.38 -14.87
CA ALA A 521 2.61 26.97 -13.90
C ALA A 521 2.86 27.59 -12.52
N LYS A 522 4.10 27.58 -12.01
CA LYS A 522 4.46 28.20 -10.72
C LYS A 522 4.24 29.72 -10.69
N ALA A 523 4.59 30.41 -11.78
CA ALA A 523 4.33 31.84 -11.92
C ALA A 523 2.82 32.15 -11.94
N LEU A 524 2.04 31.37 -12.69
CA LEU A 524 0.58 31.49 -12.74
C LEU A 524 -0.12 31.18 -11.41
N VAL A 525 0.42 30.28 -10.58
CA VAL A 525 -0.08 30.08 -9.20
C VAL A 525 0.12 31.33 -8.34
N SER A 526 1.18 32.11 -8.58
CA SER A 526 1.41 33.38 -7.88
C SER A 526 0.46 34.49 -8.38
N GLU A 527 0.15 34.54 -9.68
CA GLU A 527 -0.89 35.42 -10.23
C GLU A 527 -2.29 35.02 -9.73
N LEU A 528 -2.61 33.73 -9.70
CA LEU A 528 -3.88 33.20 -9.21
C LEU A 528 -4.16 33.63 -7.76
N LYS A 529 -3.15 33.67 -6.90
CA LYS A 529 -3.27 34.17 -5.52
C LYS A 529 -3.59 35.66 -5.45
N GLN A 530 -3.10 36.48 -6.39
CA GLN A 530 -3.46 37.90 -6.48
C GLN A 530 -4.87 38.13 -7.06
N MET A 531 -5.37 37.16 -7.83
CA MET A 531 -6.72 37.16 -8.40
C MET A 531 -7.77 36.60 -7.44
N SER A 532 -7.35 35.90 -6.37
CA SER A 532 -8.21 35.35 -5.33
C SER A 532 -8.82 36.45 -4.46
N LYS A 533 -10.09 36.30 -4.13
CA LYS A 533 -10.81 37.11 -3.14
C LYS A 533 -11.07 36.25 -1.90
N GLU A 534 -10.97 36.80 -0.69
CA GLU A 534 -11.49 36.10 0.49
C GLU A 534 -13.01 35.92 0.35
N VAL A 535 -13.51 34.72 0.69
CA VAL A 535 -14.92 34.38 0.57
C VAL A 535 -15.75 35.09 1.64
N GLU A 536 -16.87 35.70 1.25
CA GLU A 536 -17.88 36.25 2.15
C GLU A 536 -18.92 35.18 2.51
N ASP A 537 -19.57 35.29 3.67
CA ASP A 537 -20.47 34.24 4.15
C ASP A 537 -21.71 34.03 3.24
N SER A 538 -22.10 35.06 2.46
CA SER A 538 -23.11 34.94 1.40
C SER A 538 -22.65 34.14 0.19
N GLU A 539 -21.36 34.16 -0.14
CA GLU A 539 -20.78 33.47 -1.30
C GLU A 539 -20.55 31.97 -1.02
N LEU A 540 -20.60 31.53 0.24
CA LEU A 540 -20.48 30.11 0.62
C LEU A 540 -21.61 29.25 0.02
N ALA A 541 -22.83 29.80 -0.06
CA ALA A 541 -23.97 29.08 -0.64
C ALA A 541 -23.80 28.88 -2.15
N ASP A 542 -23.25 29.88 -2.85
CA ASP A 542 -22.95 29.81 -4.29
C ASP A 542 -21.85 28.79 -4.59
N VAL A 543 -20.72 28.83 -3.88
CA VAL A 543 -19.63 27.84 -4.01
C VAL A 543 -20.17 26.41 -3.80
N ALA A 544 -20.92 26.21 -2.71
CA ALA A 544 -21.51 24.92 -2.40
C ALA A 544 -22.53 24.47 -3.46
N ALA A 545 -23.36 25.38 -3.98
CA ALA A 545 -24.34 25.08 -5.01
C ALA A 545 -23.69 24.70 -6.34
N VAL A 546 -22.63 25.39 -6.75
CA VAL A 546 -21.86 25.10 -7.99
C VAL A 546 -21.30 23.68 -7.95
N SER A 547 -20.55 23.32 -6.90
CA SER A 547 -19.99 21.98 -6.74
C SER A 547 -21.06 20.90 -6.52
N ALA A 548 -22.21 21.23 -5.93
CA ALA A 548 -23.37 20.32 -5.83
C ALA A 548 -24.14 20.10 -7.15
N GLY A 549 -23.63 20.60 -8.29
CA GLY A 549 -24.27 20.48 -9.60
C GLY A 549 -25.36 21.51 -9.84
N ASN A 550 -25.12 22.76 -9.44
CA ASN A 550 -26.08 23.87 -9.44
C ASN A 550 -27.31 23.63 -8.54
N ASN A 551 -27.11 22.96 -7.40
CA ASN A 551 -28.17 22.65 -6.43
C ASN A 551 -28.12 23.61 -5.23
N TYR A 552 -28.92 24.67 -5.29
CA TYR A 552 -29.04 25.67 -4.23
C TYR A 552 -29.69 25.17 -2.94
N GLU A 553 -30.47 24.08 -2.94
CA GLU A 553 -30.99 23.49 -1.70
C GLU A 553 -29.84 22.93 -0.85
N VAL A 554 -28.95 22.16 -1.51
CA VAL A 554 -27.73 21.63 -0.89
C VAL A 554 -26.75 22.76 -0.54
N GLY A 555 -26.58 23.74 -1.44
CA GLY A 555 -25.69 24.88 -1.22
C GLY A 555 -26.07 25.72 0.01
N ASN A 556 -27.36 26.08 0.12
CA ASN A 556 -27.90 26.79 1.28
C ASN A 556 -27.77 25.96 2.57
N MET A 557 -27.99 24.65 2.52
CA MET A 557 -27.84 23.77 3.69
C MET A 557 -26.39 23.69 4.19
N ILE A 558 -25.41 23.62 3.27
CA ILE A 558 -23.99 23.65 3.62
C ILE A 558 -23.59 25.02 4.19
N ALA A 559 -24.07 26.12 3.60
CA ALA A 559 -23.81 27.47 4.10
C ALA A 559 -24.44 27.70 5.49
N GLU A 560 -25.67 27.23 5.73
CA GLU A 560 -26.33 27.27 7.03
C GLU A 560 -25.57 26.43 8.07
N ALA A 561 -25.10 25.24 7.70
CA ALA A 561 -24.27 24.40 8.56
C ALA A 561 -22.98 25.13 8.95
N MET A 562 -22.22 25.64 7.98
CA MET A 562 -20.97 26.39 8.17
C MET A 562 -21.18 27.68 8.97
N SER A 563 -22.31 28.37 8.80
CA SER A 563 -22.67 29.56 9.58
C SER A 563 -22.91 29.22 11.06
N LYS A 564 -23.57 28.10 11.36
CA LYS A 564 -23.82 27.66 12.75
C LYS A 564 -22.57 27.17 13.48
N VAL A 565 -21.66 26.46 12.79
CA VAL A 565 -20.42 25.92 13.41
C VAL A 565 -19.20 26.85 13.28
N GLY A 566 -19.32 27.89 12.46
CA GLY A 566 -18.25 28.80 12.08
C GLY A 566 -17.28 28.22 11.03
N ARG A 567 -16.46 29.09 10.43
CA ARG A 567 -15.54 28.75 9.33
C ARG A 567 -14.54 27.62 9.62
N LYS A 568 -14.20 27.37 10.89
CA LYS A 568 -13.32 26.27 11.35
C LYS A 568 -14.08 25.13 12.05
N GLY A 569 -15.41 25.19 12.05
CA GLY A 569 -16.26 24.16 12.65
C GLY A 569 -16.34 22.89 11.81
N VAL A 570 -16.91 21.86 12.40
CA VAL A 570 -16.94 20.51 11.80
C VAL A 570 -18.32 20.26 11.21
N VAL A 571 -18.36 19.83 9.95
CA VAL A 571 -19.57 19.36 9.28
C VAL A 571 -19.37 17.90 8.90
N THR A 572 -20.31 17.04 9.28
CA THR A 572 -20.35 15.61 8.98
C THR A 572 -21.59 15.24 8.19
N LEU A 573 -21.51 14.14 7.44
CA LEU A 573 -22.57 13.66 6.56
C LEU A 573 -23.11 12.31 7.01
N GLU A 574 -24.44 12.21 7.05
CA GLU A 574 -25.18 11.02 7.42
C GLU A 574 -26.23 10.64 6.37
N GLU A 575 -26.63 9.37 6.38
CA GLU A 575 -27.73 8.86 5.55
C GLU A 575 -29.05 9.03 6.29
N GLY A 576 -29.95 9.83 5.71
CA GLY A 576 -31.28 10.08 6.24
C GLY A 576 -32.17 8.84 6.13
N ARG A 577 -33.10 8.71 7.08
CA ARG A 577 -34.17 7.67 7.04
C ARG A 577 -35.41 8.12 6.27
N SER A 578 -35.50 9.43 6.00
CA SER A 578 -36.51 10.10 5.19
C SER A 578 -35.99 10.39 3.78
N ALA A 579 -36.88 10.68 2.85
CA ALA A 579 -36.51 11.24 1.55
C ALA A 579 -36.02 12.70 1.66
N ASP A 580 -36.47 13.42 2.69
CA ASP A 580 -36.10 14.81 2.96
C ASP A 580 -34.71 14.91 3.59
N ASN A 581 -33.97 15.94 3.20
CA ASN A 581 -32.70 16.32 3.83
C ASN A 581 -32.98 17.00 5.20
N SER A 582 -32.08 16.85 6.17
CA SER A 582 -32.15 17.64 7.40
C SER A 582 -30.77 18.07 7.92
N LEU A 583 -30.75 19.21 8.62
CA LEU A 583 -29.57 19.78 9.26
C LEU A 583 -29.87 19.99 10.74
N TYR A 584 -29.03 19.43 11.60
CA TYR A 584 -29.03 19.74 13.03
C TYR A 584 -27.60 19.88 13.54
N VAL A 585 -27.42 20.69 14.57
CA VAL A 585 -26.11 20.93 15.21
C VAL A 585 -26.13 20.24 16.56
N VAL A 586 -25.07 19.49 16.82
CA VAL A 586 -24.82 18.74 18.06
C VAL A 586 -23.53 19.22 18.68
N GLU A 587 -23.44 19.10 20.00
CA GLU A 587 -22.16 19.21 20.69
C GLU A 587 -21.20 18.13 20.20
N GLY A 588 -19.96 18.51 19.92
CA GLY A 588 -18.98 17.60 19.36
C GLY A 588 -17.68 18.31 19.03
N MET A 589 -16.65 17.53 18.72
CA MET A 589 -15.33 18.02 18.35
C MET A 589 -14.62 17.09 17.36
N GLN A 590 -13.71 17.63 16.57
CA GLN A 590 -12.78 16.87 15.73
C GLN A 590 -11.32 17.22 16.05
N PHE A 591 -10.44 16.23 15.96
CA PHE A 591 -9.00 16.43 16.07
C PHE A 591 -8.20 15.41 15.25
N ASP A 592 -6.94 15.77 15.00
CA ASP A 592 -6.07 15.17 14.00
C ASP A 592 -5.28 13.97 14.59
N ARG A 593 -6.04 12.97 15.03
CA ARG A 593 -5.55 11.64 15.42
C ARG A 593 -6.55 10.58 14.93
N GLY A 594 -6.10 9.60 14.16
CA GLY A 594 -6.90 8.43 13.80
C GLY A 594 -6.66 7.20 14.68
N TYR A 595 -7.18 6.06 14.24
CA TYR A 595 -6.99 4.78 14.93
C TYR A 595 -5.52 4.35 15.03
N ILE A 596 -5.12 3.70 16.13
CA ILE A 596 -3.77 3.11 16.27
C ILE A 596 -3.56 1.92 15.32
N SER A 597 -4.65 1.25 14.91
CA SER A 597 -4.60 0.00 14.14
C SER A 597 -5.76 -0.08 13.15
N PRO A 598 -5.51 -0.33 11.84
CA PRO A 598 -6.57 -0.49 10.85
C PRO A 598 -7.42 -1.75 11.10
N TYR A 599 -6.98 -2.67 11.97
CA TYR A 599 -7.83 -3.80 12.38
C TYR A 599 -9.06 -3.37 13.18
N PHE A 600 -9.14 -2.13 13.68
CA PHE A 600 -10.34 -1.60 14.33
C PHE A 600 -11.44 -1.18 13.35
N VAL A 601 -11.11 -0.90 12.08
CA VAL A 601 -12.05 -0.47 11.01
C VAL A 601 -13.33 -1.32 11.01
N THR A 602 -14.48 -0.66 10.96
CA THR A 602 -15.81 -1.28 10.88
C THR A 602 -16.37 -1.23 9.46
N ASP A 603 -16.11 -0.14 8.75
CA ASP A 603 -16.47 0.06 7.34
C ASP A 603 -15.21 -0.06 6.47
N SER A 604 -15.11 -1.16 5.72
CA SER A 604 -13.97 -1.43 4.84
C SER A 604 -14.00 -0.68 3.51
N GLU A 605 -15.11 -0.05 3.14
CA GLU A 605 -15.18 0.80 1.93
C GLU A 605 -14.64 2.19 2.26
N LYS A 606 -15.11 2.79 3.37
CA LYS A 606 -14.63 4.11 3.85
C LYS A 606 -13.29 4.05 4.58
N MET A 607 -12.81 2.86 4.95
CA MET A 607 -11.66 2.66 5.84
C MET A 607 -11.82 3.39 7.20
N ALA A 608 -13.03 3.34 7.75
CA ALA A 608 -13.42 4.08 8.96
C ALA A 608 -13.90 3.16 10.10
N VAL A 609 -13.76 3.64 11.33
CA VAL A 609 -14.46 3.11 12.51
C VAL A 609 -15.68 4.00 12.76
N GLU A 610 -16.86 3.44 12.79
CA GLU A 610 -18.11 4.12 13.13
C GLU A 610 -18.76 3.39 14.31
N PHE A 611 -18.99 4.11 15.41
CA PHE A 611 -19.66 3.60 16.61
C PHE A 611 -20.79 4.55 17.06
N ASP A 612 -22.01 4.02 17.14
CA ASP A 612 -23.15 4.69 17.78
C ASP A 612 -23.22 4.34 19.27
N ASN A 613 -23.66 5.29 20.11
CA ASN A 613 -23.80 5.14 21.56
C ASN A 613 -22.54 4.59 22.24
N CYS A 614 -21.39 5.20 21.94
CA CYS A 614 -20.08 4.75 22.36
C CYS A 614 -19.71 5.28 23.77
N LYS A 615 -18.96 4.49 24.53
CA LYS A 615 -18.34 4.90 25.79
C LYS A 615 -16.85 5.20 25.62
N LEU A 616 -16.37 6.27 26.25
CA LEU A 616 -15.00 6.74 26.13
C LEU A 616 -14.21 6.51 27.41
N LEU A 617 -13.05 5.86 27.29
CA LEU A 617 -12.05 5.70 28.34
C LEU A 617 -10.87 6.63 28.04
N LEU A 618 -10.59 7.57 28.93
CA LEU A 618 -9.52 8.55 28.79
C LEU A 618 -8.43 8.29 29.83
N VAL A 619 -7.20 8.04 29.38
CA VAL A 619 -6.05 7.69 30.24
C VAL A 619 -4.89 8.62 29.94
N ASP A 620 -4.34 9.28 30.97
CA ASP A 620 -3.24 10.23 30.76
C ASP A 620 -1.88 9.52 30.54
N LYS A 621 -1.68 8.32 31.09
CA LYS A 621 -0.45 7.53 30.93
C LYS A 621 -0.55 6.53 29.75
N LYS A 622 0.54 5.79 29.51
CA LYS A 622 0.60 4.68 28.53
C LYS A 622 -0.05 3.42 29.12
N ILE A 623 -0.83 2.70 28.31
CA ILE A 623 -1.39 1.41 28.69
C ILE A 623 -0.43 0.31 28.23
N THR A 624 0.23 -0.35 29.17
CA THR A 624 1.18 -1.43 28.88
C THR A 624 0.49 -2.80 28.88
N ASN A 625 -0.28 -3.11 29.93
CA ASN A 625 -0.93 -4.41 30.11
C ASN A 625 -2.43 -4.36 29.80
N ALA A 626 -2.96 -5.44 29.22
CA ALA A 626 -4.40 -5.60 29.01
C ALA A 626 -5.19 -5.90 30.30
N ARG A 627 -4.51 -6.39 31.35
CA ARG A 627 -5.14 -6.76 32.64
C ARG A 627 -5.77 -5.58 33.34
N ASP A 628 -5.14 -4.42 33.26
CA ASP A 628 -5.60 -3.19 33.91
C ASP A 628 -6.93 -2.71 33.30
N LEU A 629 -7.25 -3.15 32.07
CA LEU A 629 -8.51 -2.86 31.38
C LEU A 629 -9.64 -3.88 31.66
N ILE A 630 -9.39 -4.98 32.39
CA ILE A 630 -10.36 -6.09 32.52
C ILE A 630 -11.73 -5.60 33.00
N ASN A 631 -11.77 -4.77 34.05
CA ASN A 631 -13.03 -4.28 34.62
C ASN A 631 -13.86 -3.45 33.62
N ILE A 632 -13.20 -2.59 32.83
CA ILE A 632 -13.85 -1.81 31.77
C ILE A 632 -14.33 -2.70 30.62
N LEU A 633 -13.53 -3.70 30.22
CA LEU A 633 -13.86 -4.62 29.13
C LEU A 633 -15.02 -5.56 29.51
N GLU A 634 -15.07 -6.03 30.75
CA GLU A 634 -16.19 -6.84 31.26
C GLU A 634 -17.49 -6.05 31.34
N GLU A 635 -17.46 -4.80 31.83
CA GLU A 635 -18.66 -3.95 31.85
C GLU A 635 -19.11 -3.57 30.42
N ALA A 636 -18.20 -3.41 29.47
CA ALA A 636 -18.53 -3.22 28.05
C ALA A 636 -19.21 -4.46 27.43
N ILE A 637 -18.74 -5.66 27.75
CA ILE A 637 -19.41 -6.92 27.33
C ILE A 637 -20.80 -7.01 27.97
N ARG A 638 -20.92 -6.73 29.27
CA ARG A 638 -22.18 -6.78 30.03
C ARG A 638 -23.20 -5.76 29.53
N GLY A 639 -22.75 -4.55 29.20
CA GLY A 639 -23.58 -3.46 28.71
C GLY A 639 -23.86 -3.47 27.20
N GLY A 640 -23.12 -4.28 26.42
CA GLY A 640 -23.32 -4.43 24.98
C GLY A 640 -22.95 -3.20 24.13
N TYR A 641 -22.25 -2.22 24.70
CA TYR A 641 -21.93 -0.94 24.05
C TYR A 641 -20.50 -0.92 23.46
N PRO A 642 -20.24 -0.12 22.40
CA PRO A 642 -18.89 0.09 21.89
C PRO A 642 -18.03 0.91 22.85
N VAL A 643 -16.73 0.61 22.92
CA VAL A 643 -15.75 1.38 23.71
C VAL A 643 -14.67 1.99 22.82
N LEU A 644 -14.37 3.26 23.06
CA LEU A 644 -13.21 3.95 22.53
C LEU A 644 -12.17 4.17 23.65
N ILE A 645 -10.94 3.71 23.44
CA ILE A 645 -9.83 3.94 24.38
C ILE A 645 -8.88 5.01 23.82
N MET A 646 -8.69 6.08 24.58
CA MET A 646 -7.72 7.13 24.30
C MET A 646 -6.66 7.18 25.40
N ALA A 647 -5.40 6.98 25.03
CA ALA A 647 -4.26 6.97 25.95
C ALA A 647 -3.06 7.72 25.35
N GLU A 648 -2.04 8.06 26.15
CA GLU A 648 -0.78 8.61 25.60
C GLU A 648 -0.17 7.65 24.56
N ASP A 649 -0.11 6.37 24.91
CA ASP A 649 0.20 5.27 23.99
C ASP A 649 -0.44 3.98 24.48
N ILE A 650 -0.54 2.99 23.60
CA ILE A 650 -0.98 1.64 23.94
C ILE A 650 0.07 0.66 23.41
N GLU A 651 0.75 -0.02 24.32
CA GLU A 651 1.81 -0.95 23.97
C GLU A 651 1.27 -2.22 23.30
N GLN A 652 2.16 -2.99 22.70
CA GLN A 652 1.78 -4.07 21.79
C GLN A 652 1.04 -5.22 22.48
N GLU A 653 1.33 -5.51 23.76
CA GLU A 653 0.61 -6.54 24.54
C GLU A 653 -0.87 -6.15 24.75
N ALA A 654 -1.11 -4.93 25.22
CA ALA A 654 -2.45 -4.36 25.36
C ALA A 654 -3.16 -4.29 24.00
N LEU A 655 -2.53 -3.66 22.99
CA LEU A 655 -3.11 -3.45 21.67
C LEU A 655 -3.47 -4.78 20.97
N ALA A 656 -2.61 -5.79 21.02
CA ALA A 656 -2.88 -7.11 20.46
C ALA A 656 -4.11 -7.77 21.09
N THR A 657 -4.23 -7.66 22.42
CA THR A 657 -5.38 -8.19 23.17
C THR A 657 -6.68 -7.49 22.75
N LEU A 658 -6.67 -6.16 22.62
CA LEU A 658 -7.82 -5.39 22.15
C LEU A 658 -8.21 -5.75 20.71
N VAL A 659 -7.25 -5.81 19.79
CA VAL A 659 -7.48 -6.17 18.39
C VAL A 659 -8.07 -7.57 18.25
N VAL A 660 -7.56 -8.56 19.00
CA VAL A 660 -8.10 -9.93 18.91
C VAL A 660 -9.51 -10.03 19.51
N ASN A 661 -9.81 -9.33 20.59
CA ASN A 661 -11.17 -9.31 21.14
C ASN A 661 -12.17 -8.62 20.19
N LYS A 662 -11.74 -7.60 19.43
CA LYS A 662 -12.51 -7.02 18.32
C LYS A 662 -12.72 -8.02 17.18
N LEU A 663 -11.67 -8.70 16.72
CA LEU A 663 -11.75 -9.67 15.62
C LEU A 663 -12.58 -10.91 15.96
N ARG A 664 -12.72 -11.27 17.24
CA ARG A 664 -13.65 -12.31 17.72
C ARG A 664 -15.12 -11.88 17.72
N GLY A 665 -15.41 -10.59 17.51
CA GLY A 665 -16.76 -10.02 17.54
C GLY A 665 -17.38 -9.88 18.94
N SER A 666 -16.66 -10.28 20.01
CA SER A 666 -17.16 -10.25 21.39
C SER A 666 -17.16 -8.83 21.99
N LEU A 667 -16.33 -7.94 21.47
CA LEU A 667 -16.17 -6.55 21.92
C LEU A 667 -16.15 -5.62 20.71
N LYS A 668 -17.02 -4.61 20.70
CA LYS A 668 -16.92 -3.48 19.76
C LYS A 668 -15.94 -2.48 20.36
N ILE A 669 -14.69 -2.49 19.93
CA ILE A 669 -13.65 -1.66 20.52
C ILE A 669 -12.73 -1.06 19.46
N ALA A 670 -12.32 0.19 19.68
CA ALA A 670 -11.28 0.86 18.93
C ALA A 670 -10.39 1.65 19.90
N ALA A 671 -9.17 1.98 19.44
CA ALA A 671 -8.25 2.76 20.24
C ALA A 671 -7.42 3.74 19.40
N LEU A 672 -7.12 4.89 19.99
CA LEU A 672 -6.34 5.97 19.41
C LEU A 672 -5.34 6.56 20.42
N LYS A 673 -4.34 7.28 19.92
CA LYS A 673 -3.45 8.08 20.79
C LYS A 673 -4.10 9.42 21.11
N ALA A 674 -3.86 9.92 22.32
CA ALA A 674 -4.31 11.23 22.74
C ALA A 674 -3.75 12.35 21.83
N PRO A 675 -4.52 13.41 21.56
CA PRO A 675 -4.04 14.58 20.85
C PRO A 675 -3.02 15.38 21.69
N GLY A 676 -2.10 16.07 21.01
CA GLY A 676 -1.02 16.82 21.67
C GLY A 676 0.09 15.96 22.27
N PHE A 677 0.89 16.58 23.14
CA PHE A 677 1.98 15.98 23.92
C PHE A 677 2.19 16.79 25.22
N GLY A 678 2.86 16.21 26.22
CA GLY A 678 3.13 16.88 27.50
C GLY A 678 1.87 17.42 28.18
N GLU A 679 1.96 18.61 28.77
CA GLU A 679 0.82 19.27 29.44
C GLU A 679 -0.36 19.51 28.50
N ARG A 680 -0.11 19.84 27.22
CA ARG A 680 -1.17 20.05 26.22
C ARG A 680 -2.03 18.81 26.02
N LYS A 681 -1.44 17.61 26.06
CA LYS A 681 -2.18 16.34 26.00
C LYS A 681 -3.13 16.22 27.18
N SER A 682 -2.68 16.51 28.40
CA SER A 682 -3.52 16.50 29.60
C SER A 682 -4.66 17.53 29.47
N GLN A 683 -4.38 18.75 29.01
CA GLN A 683 -5.39 19.79 28.77
C GLN A 683 -6.44 19.38 27.71
N TYR A 684 -6.02 18.74 26.60
CA TYR A 684 -6.95 18.21 25.59
C TYR A 684 -7.78 17.03 26.12
N LEU A 685 -7.19 16.14 26.93
CA LEU A 685 -7.93 15.05 27.58
C LEU A 685 -8.99 15.59 28.53
N ASP A 686 -8.71 16.65 29.28
CA ASP A 686 -9.72 17.34 30.11
C ASP A 686 -10.84 17.97 29.26
N ASP A 687 -10.51 18.55 28.12
CA ASP A 687 -11.49 19.14 27.20
C ASP A 687 -12.44 18.07 26.62
N ILE A 688 -11.89 16.91 26.20
CA ILE A 688 -12.67 15.74 25.73
C ILE A 688 -13.48 15.13 26.87
N ALA A 689 -12.93 15.10 28.09
CA ALA A 689 -13.62 14.62 29.28
C ALA A 689 -14.84 15.48 29.61
N ILE A 690 -14.70 16.81 29.58
CA ILE A 690 -15.80 17.75 29.81
C ILE A 690 -16.88 17.60 28.73
N LEU A 691 -16.49 17.46 27.45
CA LEU A 691 -17.45 17.26 26.36
C LEU A 691 -18.25 15.95 26.51
N THR A 692 -17.61 14.86 26.97
CA THR A 692 -18.23 13.53 27.01
C THR A 692 -18.72 13.09 28.39
N GLY A 693 -18.51 13.91 29.43
CA GLY A 693 -18.78 13.56 30.82
C GLY A 693 -17.85 12.47 31.39
N ALA A 694 -16.71 12.20 30.74
CA ALA A 694 -15.72 11.25 31.23
C ALA A 694 -14.95 11.80 32.44
N THR A 695 -14.24 10.92 33.15
CA THR A 695 -13.17 11.31 34.09
C THR A 695 -11.83 10.79 33.56
N VAL A 696 -10.84 11.68 33.41
CA VAL A 696 -9.50 11.29 32.96
C VAL A 696 -8.79 10.49 34.06
N ILE A 697 -8.36 9.27 33.74
CA ILE A 697 -7.61 8.42 34.67
C ILE A 697 -6.18 8.95 34.81
N ARG A 698 -5.85 9.36 36.04
CA ARG A 698 -4.54 9.91 36.45
C ARG A 698 -4.11 9.29 37.77
N GLU A 699 -3.03 8.50 37.74
CA GLU A 699 -2.41 7.91 38.93
C GLU A 699 -1.96 8.96 39.95
N GLU A 700 -1.54 10.14 39.47
CA GLU A 700 -1.14 11.30 40.28
C GLU A 700 -2.29 11.87 41.14
N VAL A 701 -3.55 11.59 40.77
CA VAL A 701 -4.77 11.96 41.50
C VAL A 701 -5.33 10.75 42.28
N GLY A 702 -4.63 9.62 42.29
CA GLY A 702 -5.04 8.39 42.97
C GLY A 702 -6.04 7.52 42.20
N LEU A 703 -6.37 7.88 40.95
CA LEU A 703 -7.23 7.09 40.07
C LEU A 703 -6.37 6.10 39.26
N SER A 704 -6.44 4.81 39.62
CA SER A 704 -5.72 3.74 38.95
C SER A 704 -6.61 2.96 37.98
N LEU A 705 -6.03 2.57 36.83
CA LEU A 705 -6.78 1.97 35.71
C LEU A 705 -7.44 0.63 36.07
N ASP A 706 -6.75 -0.17 36.90
CA ASP A 706 -7.23 -1.46 37.42
C ASP A 706 -8.51 -1.37 38.25
N LYS A 707 -8.81 -0.21 38.84
CA LYS A 707 -9.99 0.02 39.69
C LYS A 707 -11.09 0.83 39.01
N ALA A 708 -10.85 1.27 37.78
CA ALA A 708 -11.82 2.05 37.01
C ALA A 708 -13.08 1.23 36.69
N GLY A 709 -14.24 1.77 37.05
CA GLY A 709 -15.54 1.22 36.74
C GLY A 709 -16.27 2.01 35.64
N LYS A 710 -17.59 1.97 35.69
CA LYS A 710 -18.47 2.60 34.69
C LYS A 710 -18.51 4.13 34.84
N GLU A 711 -18.31 4.61 36.06
CA GLU A 711 -18.41 6.00 36.48
C GLU A 711 -17.36 6.94 35.86
N VAL A 712 -16.21 6.41 35.41
CA VAL A 712 -15.20 7.21 34.71
C VAL A 712 -15.42 7.29 33.19
N LEU A 713 -16.32 6.47 32.63
CA LEU A 713 -16.54 6.38 31.19
C LEU A 713 -17.44 7.49 30.68
N GLY A 714 -16.91 8.31 29.75
CA GLY A 714 -17.70 9.28 29.02
C GLY A 714 -18.69 8.64 28.04
N THR A 715 -19.62 9.44 27.53
CA THR A 715 -20.62 9.04 26.54
C THR A 715 -20.49 9.90 25.28
N ALA A 716 -20.68 9.27 24.12
CA ALA A 716 -20.86 9.95 22.85
C ALA A 716 -22.03 9.29 22.10
N SER A 717 -22.92 10.11 21.52
CA SER A 717 -23.99 9.62 20.65
C SER A 717 -23.39 8.94 19.42
N LYS A 718 -22.28 9.47 18.88
CA LYS A 718 -21.55 8.87 17.75
C LYS A 718 -20.07 9.19 17.80
N VAL A 719 -19.25 8.26 17.33
CA VAL A 719 -17.82 8.47 17.10
C VAL A 719 -17.44 7.94 15.71
N VAL A 720 -16.68 8.74 14.97
CA VAL A 720 -16.08 8.35 13.68
C VAL A 720 -14.57 8.51 13.74
N LEU A 721 -13.81 7.47 13.42
CA LEU A 721 -12.35 7.52 13.28
C LEU A 721 -11.93 7.13 11.86
N THR A 722 -11.08 7.95 11.25
CA THR A 722 -10.35 7.62 10.04
C THR A 722 -8.91 7.23 10.40
N LYS A 723 -8.04 7.11 9.38
CA LYS A 723 -6.59 6.95 9.56
C LYS A 723 -5.95 8.15 10.28
N ASP A 724 -6.44 9.36 10.03
CA ASP A 724 -5.75 10.60 10.39
C ASP A 724 -6.59 11.53 11.30
N THR A 725 -7.91 11.35 11.37
CA THR A 725 -8.83 12.19 12.15
C THR A 725 -9.78 11.37 13.04
N THR A 726 -10.24 11.97 14.14
CA THR A 726 -11.33 11.45 14.98
C THR A 726 -12.36 12.55 15.23
N THR A 727 -13.64 12.23 15.03
CA THR A 727 -14.79 13.10 15.29
C THR A 727 -15.66 12.47 16.37
N ILE A 728 -15.95 13.22 17.42
CA ILE A 728 -16.79 12.81 18.55
C ILE A 728 -18.03 13.68 18.56
N VAL A 729 -19.20 13.06 18.59
CA VAL A 729 -20.51 13.71 18.77
C VAL A 729 -21.03 13.35 20.15
N GLY A 730 -21.21 14.36 21.00
CA GLY A 730 -21.75 14.22 22.35
C GLY A 730 -23.23 13.84 22.36
N ASP A 731 -23.80 13.66 23.55
CA ASP A 731 -25.23 13.38 23.77
C ASP A 731 -26.03 14.61 24.25
N GLY A 732 -25.39 15.78 24.33
CA GLY A 732 -25.99 17.05 24.78
C GLY A 732 -26.15 17.18 26.31
N SER A 733 -25.65 16.22 27.10
CA SER A 733 -25.78 16.25 28.56
C SER A 733 -24.83 17.22 29.27
N THR A 734 -23.80 17.72 28.57
CA THR A 734 -22.65 18.43 29.14
C THR A 734 -22.52 19.90 28.75
N GLN A 735 -23.47 20.44 27.97
CA GLN A 735 -23.45 21.81 27.41
C GLN A 735 -23.05 22.91 28.41
N ASP A 736 -23.60 22.83 29.62
CA ASP A 736 -23.35 23.78 30.71
C ASP A 736 -21.89 23.75 31.20
N ALA A 737 -21.25 22.56 31.16
CA ALA A 737 -19.85 22.35 31.51
C ALA A 737 -18.91 22.77 30.37
N VAL A 738 -19.27 22.47 29.11
CA VAL A 738 -18.55 22.94 27.91
C VAL A 738 -18.54 24.47 27.87
N SER A 739 -19.69 25.12 28.10
CA SER A 739 -19.81 26.58 28.15
C SER A 739 -18.92 27.21 29.23
N LYS A 740 -18.88 26.63 30.44
CA LYS A 740 -17.98 27.06 31.53
C LYS A 740 -16.51 26.87 31.16
N ARG A 741 -16.16 25.77 30.49
CA ARG A 741 -14.79 25.50 30.02
C ARG A 741 -14.33 26.50 28.95
N VAL A 742 -15.20 26.84 27.99
CA VAL A 742 -14.92 27.87 26.98
C VAL A 742 -14.70 29.23 27.65
N ALA A 743 -15.49 29.60 28.66
CA ALA A 743 -15.27 30.83 29.42
C ALA A 743 -13.91 30.86 30.14
N GLN A 744 -13.51 29.75 30.80
CA GLN A 744 -12.18 29.63 31.42
C GLN A 744 -11.05 29.84 30.40
N ILE A 745 -11.14 29.22 29.21
CA ILE A 745 -10.11 29.33 28.17
C ILE A 745 -10.03 30.77 27.62
N LYS A 746 -11.15 31.50 27.52
CA LYS A 746 -11.16 32.93 27.16
C LYS A 746 -10.36 33.78 28.15
N THR A 747 -10.56 33.59 29.46
CA THR A 747 -9.77 34.30 30.48
C THR A 747 -8.27 33.96 30.40
N LEU A 748 -7.91 32.73 30.01
CA LEU A 748 -6.50 32.36 29.76
C LEU A 748 -5.92 33.07 28.52
N ILE A 749 -6.72 33.35 27.48
CA ILE A 749 -6.30 34.12 26.30
C ILE A 749 -6.01 35.58 26.66
N GLU A 750 -6.85 36.18 27.50
CA GLU A 750 -6.67 37.55 27.98
C GLU A 750 -5.42 37.70 28.86
N ALA A 751 -5.08 36.66 29.63
CA ALA A 751 -3.89 36.61 30.48
C ALA A 751 -2.60 36.15 29.76
N ALA A 752 -2.68 35.70 28.51
CA ALA A 752 -1.52 35.23 27.76
C ALA A 752 -0.73 36.38 27.13
N ASP A 753 0.58 36.44 27.36
CA ASP A 753 1.44 37.44 26.71
C ASP A 753 1.83 37.04 25.28
N GLN A 754 1.95 35.74 24.99
CA GLN A 754 2.47 35.23 23.73
C GLN A 754 1.36 34.94 22.69
N ASP A 755 1.52 35.45 21.47
CA ASP A 755 0.56 35.21 20.38
C ASP A 755 0.43 33.72 20.01
N TYR A 756 1.51 32.94 20.15
CA TYR A 756 1.49 31.49 19.97
C TYR A 756 0.59 30.77 20.98
N GLU A 757 0.54 31.24 22.23
CA GLU A 757 -0.36 30.66 23.24
C GLU A 757 -1.80 31.06 22.96
N LYS A 758 -2.04 32.32 22.59
CA LYS A 758 -3.36 32.80 22.13
C LYS A 758 -3.88 31.99 20.96
N GLU A 759 -3.05 31.71 19.95
CA GLU A 759 -3.41 30.86 18.81
C GLU A 759 -3.86 29.47 19.27
N LYS A 760 -3.08 28.80 20.13
CA LYS A 760 -3.38 27.44 20.61
C LYS A 760 -4.56 27.35 21.57
N LEU A 761 -4.82 28.39 22.36
CA LEU A 761 -6.05 28.49 23.17
C LEU A 761 -7.27 28.76 22.28
N ASN A 762 -7.14 29.57 21.22
CA ASN A 762 -8.20 29.77 20.22
C ASN A 762 -8.50 28.48 19.43
N GLU A 763 -7.50 27.66 19.08
CA GLU A 763 -7.72 26.32 18.49
C GLU A 763 -8.54 25.40 19.42
N ARG A 764 -8.28 25.45 20.73
CA ARG A 764 -9.06 24.71 21.74
C ARG A 764 -10.50 25.20 21.84
N ILE A 765 -10.72 26.53 21.87
CA ILE A 765 -12.06 27.11 21.85
C ILE A 765 -12.80 26.70 20.58
N ALA A 766 -12.19 26.82 19.39
CA ALA A 766 -12.84 26.46 18.13
C ALA A 766 -13.29 24.99 18.12
N LYS A 767 -12.46 24.07 18.64
CA LYS A 767 -12.79 22.63 18.75
C LYS A 767 -13.85 22.31 19.81
N LEU A 768 -14.01 23.12 20.87
CA LEU A 768 -15.03 22.93 21.92
C LEU A 768 -16.36 23.65 21.63
N SER A 769 -16.30 24.84 21.03
CA SER A 769 -17.47 25.73 20.85
C SER A 769 -18.05 25.71 19.44
N GLY A 770 -17.31 25.24 18.43
CA GLY A 770 -17.83 25.11 17.07
C GLY A 770 -18.89 24.03 16.92
N GLY A 771 -18.88 23.01 17.79
CA GLY A 771 -19.78 21.86 17.68
C GLY A 771 -19.56 21.05 16.40
N VAL A 772 -20.52 20.18 16.09
CA VAL A 772 -20.57 19.40 14.84
C VAL A 772 -21.94 19.62 14.20
N ALA A 773 -21.98 20.14 12.98
CA ALA A 773 -23.17 20.14 12.15
C ALA A 773 -23.30 18.79 11.46
N VAL A 774 -24.44 18.14 11.61
CA VAL A 774 -24.76 16.89 10.92
C VAL A 774 -25.76 17.20 9.82
N ILE A 775 -25.37 16.92 8.58
CA ILE A 775 -26.24 16.96 7.41
C ILE A 775 -26.69 15.53 7.12
N GLN A 776 -27.97 15.24 7.33
CA GLN A 776 -28.61 14.00 6.89
C GLN A 776 -29.13 14.17 5.47
N VAL A 777 -28.55 13.42 4.54
CA VAL A 777 -28.96 13.40 3.13
C VAL A 777 -30.08 12.38 2.95
N GLY A 778 -31.24 12.83 2.47
CA GLY A 778 -32.39 11.96 2.17
C GLY A 778 -32.57 11.74 0.67
N ALA A 779 -33.14 10.60 0.27
CA ALA A 779 -33.49 10.29 -1.12
C ALA A 779 -34.60 9.23 -1.23
N GLN A 780 -35.21 9.06 -2.41
CA GLN A 780 -36.28 8.09 -2.64
C GLN A 780 -35.74 6.69 -2.96
N THR A 781 -34.50 6.58 -3.44
CA THR A 781 -33.85 5.30 -3.77
C THR A 781 -32.44 5.22 -3.21
N GLU A 782 -31.93 4.01 -2.93
CA GLU A 782 -30.57 3.80 -2.42
C GLU A 782 -29.48 4.29 -3.40
N THR A 783 -29.73 4.20 -4.71
CA THR A 783 -28.81 4.70 -5.75
C THR A 783 -28.73 6.22 -5.73
N GLU A 784 -29.88 6.89 -5.69
CA GLU A 784 -29.97 8.36 -5.56
C GLU A 784 -29.38 8.84 -4.22
N LEU A 785 -29.60 8.11 -3.12
CA LEU A 785 -29.04 8.43 -1.80
C LEU A 785 -27.51 8.50 -1.86
N LYS A 786 -26.88 7.47 -2.44
CA LYS A 786 -25.41 7.40 -2.56
C LYS A 786 -24.86 8.47 -3.50
N GLU A 787 -25.53 8.73 -4.62
CA GLU A 787 -25.15 9.80 -5.54
C GLU A 787 -25.26 11.19 -4.89
N LYS A 788 -26.41 11.49 -4.27
CA LYS A 788 -26.67 12.77 -3.60
C LYS A 788 -25.71 13.00 -2.44
N LYS A 789 -25.40 11.96 -1.66
CA LYS A 789 -24.42 12.00 -0.57
C LYS A 789 -23.02 12.37 -1.07
N LEU A 790 -22.54 11.73 -2.14
CA LEU A 790 -21.24 12.06 -2.76
C LEU A 790 -21.21 13.51 -3.24
N ARG A 791 -22.24 14.00 -3.93
CA ARG A 791 -22.32 15.42 -4.36
C ARG A 791 -22.30 16.40 -3.18
N VAL A 792 -22.93 16.07 -2.06
CA VAL A 792 -22.92 16.92 -0.85
C VAL A 792 -21.55 16.88 -0.17
N GLU A 793 -20.84 15.74 -0.23
CA GLU A 793 -19.47 15.59 0.26
C GLU A 793 -18.47 16.43 -0.55
N ASP A 794 -18.52 16.33 -1.88
CA ASP A 794 -17.71 17.15 -2.80
C ASP A 794 -17.99 18.64 -2.58
N ALA A 795 -19.26 19.06 -2.53
CA ALA A 795 -19.66 20.44 -2.27
C ALA A 795 -19.19 20.96 -0.90
N LEU A 796 -19.24 20.15 0.15
CA LEU A 796 -18.75 20.52 1.46
C LEU A 796 -17.22 20.72 1.45
N ASN A 797 -16.49 19.86 0.74
CA ASN A 797 -15.04 19.96 0.65
C ASN A 797 -14.60 21.16 -0.21
N ALA A 798 -15.29 21.43 -1.32
CA ALA A 798 -15.10 22.65 -2.12
C ALA A 798 -15.35 23.93 -1.30
N THR A 799 -16.39 23.93 -0.46
CA THR A 799 -16.71 25.07 0.44
C THR A 799 -15.59 25.30 1.47
N LYS A 800 -15.05 24.22 2.07
CA LYS A 800 -13.87 24.33 2.95
C LYS A 800 -12.64 24.85 2.20
N ALA A 801 -12.41 24.37 0.98
CA ALA A 801 -11.30 24.82 0.13
C ALA A 801 -11.40 26.31 -0.24
N ALA A 802 -12.62 26.85 -0.40
CA ALA A 802 -12.88 28.28 -0.60
C ALA A 802 -12.62 29.12 0.66
N VAL A 803 -12.93 28.59 1.85
CA VAL A 803 -12.61 29.23 3.13
C VAL A 803 -11.10 29.27 3.40
N GLU A 804 -10.32 28.31 2.89
CA GLU A 804 -8.88 28.22 3.12
C GLU A 804 -8.02 29.13 2.21
N GLU A 805 -8.29 29.18 0.90
CA GLU A 805 -7.46 29.94 -0.07
C GLU A 805 -8.23 31.03 -0.83
N GLY A 806 -9.50 31.25 -0.47
CA GLY A 806 -10.39 32.18 -1.14
C GLY A 806 -11.01 31.60 -2.42
N ILE A 807 -11.62 32.50 -3.18
CA ILE A 807 -12.44 32.21 -4.36
C ILE A 807 -12.01 33.01 -5.59
N VAL A 808 -12.30 32.46 -6.77
CA VAL A 808 -12.08 33.09 -8.07
C VAL A 808 -13.27 32.91 -9.01
N VAL A 809 -13.29 33.69 -10.09
CA VAL A 809 -14.32 33.66 -11.14
C VAL A 809 -14.37 32.26 -11.76
N GLY A 810 -15.53 31.60 -11.67
CA GLY A 810 -15.65 30.19 -12.01
C GLY A 810 -15.82 29.89 -13.49
N GLY A 811 -16.33 28.69 -13.78
CA GLY A 811 -16.68 28.25 -15.13
C GLY A 811 -15.49 28.17 -16.09
N GLY A 812 -14.26 28.01 -15.57
CA GLY A 812 -13.02 28.01 -16.34
C GLY A 812 -12.58 29.38 -16.88
N CYS A 813 -13.28 30.47 -16.53
CA CYS A 813 -12.90 31.82 -16.98
C CYS A 813 -11.58 32.28 -16.34
N THR A 814 -11.32 31.96 -15.07
CA THR A 814 -10.04 32.28 -14.41
C THR A 814 -8.84 31.65 -15.13
N LEU A 815 -8.94 30.40 -15.59
CA LEU A 815 -7.87 29.75 -16.37
C LEU A 815 -7.60 30.49 -17.70
N LEU A 816 -8.65 30.91 -18.40
CA LEU A 816 -8.52 31.71 -19.62
C LEU A 816 -7.90 33.10 -19.37
N ARG A 817 -8.22 33.73 -18.23
CA ARG A 817 -7.61 35.01 -17.82
C ARG A 817 -6.14 34.83 -17.46
N LEU A 818 -5.77 33.77 -16.74
CA LEU A 818 -4.38 33.38 -16.49
C LEU A 818 -3.61 33.18 -17.80
N ALA A 819 -4.24 32.63 -18.86
CA ALA A 819 -3.60 32.49 -20.17
C ALA A 819 -3.15 33.83 -20.79
N SER A 820 -3.86 34.93 -20.51
CA SER A 820 -3.46 36.27 -20.96
C SER A 820 -2.21 36.81 -20.27
N LYS A 821 -1.88 36.32 -19.06
CA LYS A 821 -0.68 36.70 -18.30
C LYS A 821 0.59 35.96 -18.75
N VAL A 822 0.44 34.88 -19.52
CA VAL A 822 1.57 34.02 -19.91
C VAL A 822 2.58 34.76 -20.80
N ASP A 823 2.16 35.74 -21.61
CA ASP A 823 3.08 36.48 -22.48
C ASP A 823 4.12 37.28 -21.66
N ALA A 824 3.69 37.94 -20.57
CA ALA A 824 4.58 38.66 -19.67
C ALA A 824 5.51 37.71 -18.88
N ILE A 825 5.04 36.51 -18.51
CA ILE A 825 5.88 35.48 -17.88
C ILE A 825 6.92 34.95 -18.87
N LYS A 826 6.55 34.78 -20.13
CA LYS A 826 7.41 34.30 -21.22
C LYS A 826 8.56 35.26 -21.54
N GLU A 827 8.39 36.57 -21.30
CA GLU A 827 9.47 37.57 -21.42
C GLU A 827 10.59 37.35 -20.38
N SER A 828 10.31 36.74 -19.23
CA SER A 828 11.32 36.46 -18.20
C SER A 828 12.13 35.17 -18.47
N PHE A 829 11.93 34.49 -19.61
CA PHE A 829 12.64 33.27 -19.96
C PHE A 829 13.75 33.56 -20.96
N GLU A 830 14.98 33.13 -20.66
CA GLU A 830 16.13 33.33 -21.55
C GLU A 830 16.13 32.34 -22.72
N ASN A 831 15.76 31.08 -22.47
CA ASN A 831 15.78 30.00 -23.45
C ASN A 831 14.47 29.92 -24.26
N ASP A 832 14.61 29.76 -25.59
CA ASP A 832 13.46 29.76 -26.50
C ASP A 832 12.58 28.49 -26.39
N GLU A 833 13.13 27.32 -26.08
CA GLU A 833 12.30 26.13 -25.83
C GLU A 833 11.49 26.25 -24.54
N GLU A 834 12.01 26.89 -23.49
CA GLU A 834 11.23 27.24 -22.30
C GLU A 834 10.08 28.20 -22.63
N LYS A 835 10.29 29.17 -23.54
CA LYS A 835 9.22 30.06 -24.04
C LYS A 835 8.13 29.30 -24.79
N VAL A 836 8.49 28.29 -25.59
CA VAL A 836 7.50 27.40 -26.24
C VAL A 836 6.76 26.56 -25.19
N GLY A 837 7.42 26.18 -24.09
CA GLY A 837 6.78 25.59 -22.90
C GLY A 837 5.70 26.50 -22.29
N ALA A 838 5.94 27.81 -22.23
CA ALA A 838 4.93 28.78 -21.81
C ALA A 838 3.75 28.84 -22.81
N ASP A 839 4.01 28.87 -24.11
CA ASP A 839 2.96 28.88 -25.14
C ASP A 839 2.06 27.63 -25.11
N ILE A 840 2.61 26.47 -24.71
CA ILE A 840 1.83 25.25 -24.47
C ILE A 840 0.83 25.45 -23.33
N VAL A 841 1.28 26.01 -22.20
CA VAL A 841 0.40 26.33 -21.05
C VAL A 841 -0.69 27.32 -21.47
N LYS A 842 -0.32 28.39 -22.18
CA LYS A 842 -1.27 29.39 -22.70
C LYS A 842 -2.40 28.78 -23.52
N ARG A 843 -2.09 27.82 -24.42
CA ARG A 843 -3.10 27.14 -25.23
C ARG A 843 -3.93 26.13 -24.44
N ALA A 844 -3.31 25.38 -23.53
CA ALA A 844 -3.98 24.37 -22.70
C ALA A 844 -5.01 24.98 -21.73
N LEU A 845 -4.72 26.15 -21.16
CA LEU A 845 -5.62 26.85 -20.22
C LEU A 845 -7.00 27.20 -20.80
N ALA A 846 -7.14 27.30 -22.13
CA ALA A 846 -8.41 27.53 -22.79
C ALA A 846 -9.30 26.27 -22.93
N TYR A 847 -8.77 25.07 -22.67
CA TYR A 847 -9.49 23.81 -22.88
C TYR A 847 -10.75 23.67 -22.01
N PRO A 848 -10.72 23.93 -20.68
CA PRO A 848 -11.88 23.76 -19.81
C PRO A 848 -13.08 24.63 -20.22
N LEU A 849 -12.90 25.94 -20.43
CA LEU A 849 -13.98 26.82 -20.88
C LEU A 849 -14.54 26.38 -22.24
N LYS A 850 -13.67 25.99 -23.20
CA LYS A 850 -14.10 25.52 -24.52
C LYS A 850 -14.93 24.24 -24.43
N LEU A 851 -14.60 23.35 -23.49
CA LEU A 851 -15.34 22.12 -23.26
C LEU A 851 -16.68 22.37 -22.55
N ILE A 852 -16.72 23.25 -21.54
CA ILE A 852 -17.97 23.70 -20.89
C ILE A 852 -18.93 24.30 -21.93
N ALA A 853 -18.43 25.18 -22.79
CA ALA A 853 -19.18 25.76 -23.89
C ALA A 853 -19.68 24.70 -24.90
N LYS A 854 -18.81 23.75 -25.30
CA LYS A 854 -19.17 22.62 -26.19
C LYS A 854 -20.25 21.73 -25.56
N ASN A 855 -20.17 21.44 -24.26
CA ASN A 855 -21.15 20.63 -23.55
C ASN A 855 -22.52 21.32 -23.52
N ALA A 856 -22.53 22.64 -23.29
CA ALA A 856 -23.70 23.52 -23.39
C ALA A 856 -24.22 23.74 -24.83
N GLY A 857 -23.59 23.15 -25.86
CA GLY A 857 -24.05 23.18 -27.24
C GLY A 857 -23.64 24.42 -28.06
N VAL A 858 -22.70 25.23 -27.55
CA VAL A 858 -22.22 26.46 -28.22
C VAL A 858 -20.75 26.36 -28.63
N ASN A 859 -20.31 27.22 -29.56
CA ASN A 859 -18.94 27.21 -30.05
C ASN A 859 -17.96 27.82 -29.02
N GLY A 860 -17.17 26.97 -28.38
CA GLY A 860 -16.20 27.38 -27.36
C GLY A 860 -15.14 28.39 -27.81
N SER A 861 -14.77 28.43 -29.10
CA SER A 861 -13.83 29.45 -29.60
C SER A 861 -14.44 30.85 -29.54
N VAL A 862 -15.67 31.00 -30.03
CA VAL A 862 -16.43 32.28 -29.98
C VAL A 862 -16.65 32.73 -28.54
N VAL A 863 -16.97 31.78 -27.64
CA VAL A 863 -17.07 32.06 -26.20
C VAL A 863 -15.74 32.57 -25.64
N SER A 864 -14.63 31.87 -25.90
CA SER A 864 -13.31 32.27 -25.37
C SER A 864 -12.85 33.65 -25.88
N GLU A 865 -13.10 33.95 -27.16
CA GLU A 865 -12.76 35.24 -27.77
C GLU A 865 -13.60 36.37 -27.17
N LYS A 866 -14.91 36.18 -27.05
CA LYS A 866 -15.80 37.19 -26.46
C LYS A 866 -15.52 37.44 -24.98
N VAL A 867 -15.15 36.42 -24.20
CA VAL A 867 -14.70 36.62 -22.81
C VAL A 867 -13.41 37.43 -22.76
N LEU A 868 -12.40 37.08 -23.56
CA LEU A 868 -11.13 37.82 -23.63
C LEU A 868 -11.28 39.26 -24.13
N SER A 869 -12.27 39.56 -24.98
CA SER A 869 -12.52 40.90 -25.52
C SER A 869 -12.98 41.95 -24.49
N SER A 870 -13.32 41.52 -23.27
CA SER A 870 -13.70 42.40 -22.16
C SER A 870 -12.57 42.45 -21.13
N ASP A 871 -12.15 43.67 -20.74
CA ASP A 871 -11.16 43.89 -19.68
C ASP A 871 -11.71 43.59 -18.27
N ASN A 872 -13.03 43.56 -18.07
CA ASN A 872 -13.61 43.18 -16.79
C ASN A 872 -13.29 41.71 -16.47
N PHE A 873 -12.46 41.47 -15.46
CA PHE A 873 -12.07 40.14 -14.99
C PHE A 873 -13.26 39.24 -14.64
N ARG A 874 -14.33 39.81 -14.07
CA ARG A 874 -15.54 39.08 -13.65
C ARG A 874 -16.48 38.71 -14.81
N TYR A 875 -16.33 39.36 -15.96
CA TYR A 875 -17.16 39.08 -17.13
C TYR A 875 -16.77 37.74 -17.75
N GLY A 876 -17.76 36.87 -17.88
CA GLY A 876 -17.62 35.51 -18.42
C GLY A 876 -18.88 35.01 -19.12
N TYR A 877 -18.94 33.71 -19.38
CA TYR A 877 -20.07 33.05 -20.03
C TYR A 877 -20.73 32.06 -19.07
N ASN A 878 -21.97 32.34 -18.68
CA ASN A 878 -22.77 31.44 -17.86
C ASN A 878 -23.33 30.33 -18.74
N ALA A 879 -22.77 29.13 -18.64
CA ALA A 879 -23.20 27.98 -19.43
C ALA A 879 -24.58 27.42 -19.02
N ALA A 880 -25.07 27.71 -17.82
CA ALA A 880 -26.40 27.32 -17.36
C ALA A 880 -27.49 28.16 -18.07
N THR A 881 -27.37 29.48 -18.03
CA THR A 881 -28.32 30.41 -18.66
C THR A 881 -28.08 30.61 -20.17
N GLY A 882 -26.83 30.51 -20.61
CA GLY A 882 -26.40 30.84 -21.98
C GLY A 882 -26.04 32.31 -22.19
N ASN A 883 -25.97 33.11 -21.12
CA ASN A 883 -25.72 34.54 -21.17
C ASN A 883 -24.25 34.91 -20.90
N TYR A 884 -23.90 36.15 -21.22
CA TYR A 884 -22.62 36.76 -20.85
C TYR A 884 -22.87 37.83 -19.79
N GLU A 885 -22.25 37.69 -18.62
CA GLU A 885 -22.57 38.46 -17.42
C GLU A 885 -21.39 38.47 -16.43
N ASP A 886 -21.53 39.19 -15.32
CA ASP A 886 -20.60 39.13 -14.19
C ASP A 886 -20.83 37.80 -13.46
N LEU A 887 -19.88 36.87 -13.59
CA LEU A 887 -20.01 35.53 -13.04
C LEU A 887 -19.94 35.48 -11.51
N MET A 888 -19.26 36.43 -10.85
CA MET A 888 -19.26 36.51 -9.39
C MET A 888 -20.64 36.96 -8.89
N ALA A 889 -21.24 37.96 -9.54
CA ALA A 889 -22.60 38.40 -9.22
C ALA A 889 -23.69 37.36 -9.57
N ALA A 890 -23.38 36.43 -10.47
CA ALA A 890 -24.24 35.31 -10.85
C ALA A 890 -23.99 34.02 -10.03
N GLY A 891 -23.16 34.06 -8.99
CA GLY A 891 -22.86 32.89 -8.13
C GLY A 891 -21.98 31.82 -8.77
N ILE A 892 -21.34 32.08 -9.91
CA ILE A 892 -20.47 31.13 -10.62
C ILE A 892 -19.03 31.35 -10.17
N ILE A 893 -18.68 30.67 -9.08
CA ILE A 893 -17.47 30.86 -8.29
C ILE A 893 -16.77 29.51 -8.11
N ASP A 894 -15.47 29.44 -8.39
CA ASP A 894 -14.63 28.25 -8.16
C ASP A 894 -13.68 28.53 -6.97
N PRO A 895 -13.40 27.55 -6.07
CA PRO A 895 -12.39 27.72 -5.02
C PRO A 895 -10.97 27.87 -5.57
N THR A 896 -10.21 28.84 -5.08
CA THR A 896 -8.82 29.11 -5.52
C THR A 896 -7.91 27.90 -5.35
N LYS A 897 -8.06 27.17 -4.24
CA LYS A 897 -7.34 25.94 -3.94
C LYS A 897 -7.56 24.85 -5.01
N VAL A 898 -8.79 24.71 -5.49
CA VAL A 898 -9.15 23.74 -6.55
C VAL A 898 -8.43 24.11 -7.85
N VAL A 899 -8.57 25.36 -8.30
CA VAL A 899 -7.92 25.86 -9.54
C VAL A 899 -6.39 25.71 -9.49
N ARG A 900 -5.79 26.00 -8.33
CA ARG A 900 -4.35 25.82 -8.07
C ARG A 900 -3.94 24.35 -8.19
N CYS A 901 -4.60 23.45 -7.46
CA CYS A 901 -4.31 22.01 -7.48
C CYS A 901 -4.49 21.40 -8.88
N CYS A 902 -5.54 21.78 -9.61
CA CYS A 902 -5.73 21.35 -11.01
C CYS A 902 -4.52 21.73 -11.88
N LEU A 903 -4.04 22.97 -11.79
CA LEU A 903 -2.91 23.48 -12.59
C LEU A 903 -1.60 22.78 -12.25
N GLU A 904 -1.28 22.66 -10.95
CA GLU A 904 -0.04 22.04 -10.48
C GLU A 904 0.03 20.55 -10.81
N HIS A 905 -1.05 19.79 -10.57
CA HIS A 905 -1.09 18.36 -10.85
C HIS A 905 -1.14 18.07 -12.36
N ALA A 906 -1.86 18.86 -13.16
CA ALA A 906 -1.87 18.72 -14.62
C ALA A 906 -0.47 18.99 -15.21
N ALA A 907 0.23 20.03 -14.75
CA ALA A 907 1.61 20.32 -15.15
C ALA A 907 2.57 19.19 -14.74
N SER A 908 2.43 18.65 -13.52
CA SER A 908 3.25 17.53 -13.05
C SER A 908 3.08 16.26 -13.88
N VAL A 909 1.85 15.90 -14.28
CA VAL A 909 1.62 14.72 -15.13
C VAL A 909 2.06 14.98 -16.57
N ALA A 910 1.80 16.17 -17.12
CA ALA A 910 2.28 16.54 -18.45
C ALA A 910 3.81 16.46 -18.56
N LYS A 911 4.55 16.87 -17.52
CA LYS A 911 6.01 16.68 -17.45
C LYS A 911 6.41 15.21 -17.53
N THR A 912 5.85 14.35 -16.67
CA THR A 912 6.17 12.91 -16.68
C THR A 912 5.83 12.27 -18.03
N PHE A 913 4.71 12.66 -18.63
CA PHE A 913 4.27 12.16 -19.93
C PHE A 913 5.21 12.58 -21.06
N LEU A 914 5.52 13.88 -21.20
CA LEU A 914 6.35 14.40 -22.29
C LEU A 914 7.83 13.96 -22.19
N MET A 915 8.28 13.59 -21.00
CA MET A 915 9.61 13.01 -20.76
C MET A 915 9.67 11.48 -20.99
N SER A 916 8.56 10.82 -21.31
CA SER A 916 8.50 9.35 -21.47
C SER A 916 8.82 8.91 -22.90
N ASP A 917 10.00 8.29 -23.09
CA ASP A 917 10.49 7.85 -24.41
C ASP A 917 10.35 6.33 -24.66
N CYS A 918 9.99 5.55 -23.64
CA CYS A 918 9.71 4.12 -23.78
C CYS A 918 8.59 3.68 -22.83
N VAL A 919 7.63 2.89 -23.33
CA VAL A 919 6.57 2.27 -22.54
C VAL A 919 6.76 0.75 -22.54
N VAL A 920 6.84 0.18 -21.35
CA VAL A 920 6.99 -1.27 -21.15
C VAL A 920 5.65 -1.85 -20.70
N VAL A 921 5.07 -2.75 -21.49
CA VAL A 921 3.80 -3.42 -21.17
C VAL A 921 3.95 -4.93 -21.10
N GLU A 922 3.06 -5.58 -20.38
CA GLU A 922 2.99 -7.04 -20.31
C GLU A 922 2.16 -7.58 -21.48
N ILE A 923 2.71 -8.55 -22.21
CA ILE A 923 1.95 -9.27 -23.23
C ILE A 923 0.96 -10.19 -22.52
N LYS A 924 -0.34 -9.98 -22.77
CA LYS A 924 -1.40 -10.90 -22.35
C LYS A 924 -1.21 -12.24 -23.05
N GLU A 925 -1.13 -13.32 -22.29
CA GLU A 925 -1.28 -14.67 -22.85
C GLU A 925 -2.76 -14.88 -23.26
N PRO A 926 -3.04 -15.55 -24.38
CA PRO A 926 -4.42 -15.81 -24.81
C PRO A 926 -5.13 -16.71 -23.78
N GLU A 927 -6.35 -16.35 -23.40
CA GLU A 927 -7.13 -17.17 -22.47
C GLU A 927 -7.42 -18.57 -23.08
N PRO A 928 -7.35 -19.64 -22.28
CA PRO A 928 -7.69 -20.98 -22.75
C PRO A 928 -9.18 -21.01 -23.09
N VAL A 929 -9.48 -21.22 -24.39
CA VAL A 929 -10.86 -21.35 -24.88
C VAL A 929 -11.57 -22.43 -24.08
N ALA A 930 -12.62 -22.04 -23.36
CA ALA A 930 -13.41 -22.97 -22.57
C ALA A 930 -14.02 -24.03 -23.50
N ALA A 931 -13.59 -25.28 -23.34
CA ALA A 931 -14.21 -26.40 -24.04
C ALA A 931 -15.68 -26.50 -23.56
N GLY A 932 -16.61 -26.17 -24.45
CA GLY A 932 -18.03 -26.32 -24.17
C GLY A 932 -18.35 -27.80 -23.89
N ASN A 933 -18.85 -28.08 -22.69
CA ASN A 933 -19.35 -29.42 -22.37
C ASN A 933 -20.62 -29.70 -23.19
N PRO A 934 -20.65 -30.75 -24.02
CA PRO A 934 -21.91 -31.30 -24.49
C PRO A 934 -22.54 -32.13 -23.35
N MET A 935 -23.87 -32.02 -23.22
CA MET A 935 -24.76 -32.63 -22.21
C MET A 935 -25.06 -31.77 -20.96
N ASP A 936 -26.23 -31.14 -20.96
CA ASP A 936 -27.36 -31.73 -20.25
C ASP A 936 -28.63 -31.54 -21.09
N ASN A 937 -29.34 -32.64 -21.35
CA ASN A 937 -30.64 -32.64 -22.01
C ASN A 937 -31.56 -33.59 -21.23
N SER A 938 -31.91 -33.18 -20.02
CA SER A 938 -32.87 -33.85 -19.16
C SER A 938 -33.91 -32.84 -18.68
N GLY A 939 -35.11 -32.89 -19.27
CA GLY A 939 -36.14 -31.88 -19.08
C GLY A 939 -37.14 -32.22 -17.97
N TYR A 940 -37.54 -31.18 -17.23
CA TYR A 940 -38.86 -31.01 -16.63
C TYR A 940 -39.17 -29.50 -16.75
N GLY A 941 -40.36 -29.03 -17.12
CA GLY A 941 -41.59 -29.77 -17.41
C GLY A 941 -42.79 -29.34 -16.58
N TYR A 942 -42.96 -28.04 -16.31
CA TYR A 942 -44.22 -27.27 -16.44
C TYR A 942 -43.96 -25.78 -16.15
#